data_AF-A0A7S1G3H3-F1
#
_entry.id   AF-A0A7S1G3H3-F1
#
_cell.length_a   1.000
_cell.length_b   1.000
_cell.length_c   1.000
_cell.angle_alpha   90.00
_cell.angle_beta   90.00
_cell.angle_gamma   90.00
#
_symmetry.space_group_name_H-M   'P 1'
#
loop_
_entity.id
_entity.type
_entity.pdbx_description
1 polymer ?
#
loop_
_entity_poly.entity_id
_entity_poly.type
_entity_poly.pdbx_seq_one_letter_code
_entity_poly.pdbx_strand_id
1 'polypeptide(L)'
;PSRRRARRPARRRGRRLWRVRATHGLSMGVLTRRWRGLAAVAAVVAAAALMGAAVDAVGPEARATAFTSLVPRNQDKVIKLTSTQYIPDDGELNWPIYVGDSGSVKHVRVELRGAYHHWASDLLIKLHHEHTAAHHEGNAVTLVAGGTQQRSTGTHLTMGEPMTYDHPNVAGPEFPDPIGVGYDYAWEDDMGINLAFGKTAVQSTTGFGGVASRAVDGNVNGFYSSESVTHTEHDGTRLAYDAEPYWEVDLDEGDSQNIGTIRVWNRQQEPNRDEVQVVTTTSSGILAGSFTLSIDHFGSVTTTAAIAHNAVAQRRNEDTNVLTPGIGLGESMQAKIEALSNINSVKVKRTGPDSKGGYSWTVTFISEPGDLNEMTVASNDLTSVAASVSVRTTRNGNANVYYNYAGTVFAVTGRLFPAWVMLYDGTESVGDVSLEAARAAAKWRRRITVKQRETVLVLPANTTGRFVRVQLESQTNPLSLAEVQVYEKRHNGFASYEGGSPLAAVTYEPHRSVDEAFAGAEMKGHWFLSIEDLVAANVGDTTNSRPELGRNGRGAFDSWVLQITDSDDVVYNYETDIQAVIKTLPIYGTLYKYDVATGGRGDAIQLVEGQERYEKECYDNCDSRFGVGCPFSTSKDGDVAKRTNRLRAFSEDRSVVYAPNDDYLGADSFNYAIRLDGVESTRQKVGIDVRKCRARDDCANELGGDYIPFRRFD
;
A
#
# COMPACT_ATOMS: atom_id res chain seq x y z
N PRO A 1 74.78 -54.32 -19.02
CA PRO A 1 74.96 -52.93 -18.52
C PRO A 1 73.71 -52.36 -17.84
N SER A 2 73.10 -53.09 -16.91
CA SER A 2 71.69 -53.27 -17.25
C SER A 2 70.85 -54.03 -16.27
N ARG A 3 69.66 -53.47 -16.07
CA ARG A 3 68.36 -54.15 -15.95
C ARG A 3 68.20 -55.14 -14.78
N ARG A 4 66.93 -55.14 -14.30
CA ARG A 4 66.21 -56.17 -13.50
C ARG A 4 66.49 -56.09 -11.99
N ARG A 5 65.57 -56.33 -11.05
CA ARG A 5 64.30 -57.11 -10.94
C ARG A 5 63.58 -56.63 -9.65
N ALA A 6 62.26 -56.50 -9.57
CA ALA A 6 61.22 -57.48 -9.16
C ALA A 6 61.12 -57.90 -7.66
N ARG A 7 59.88 -57.81 -7.14
CA ARG A 7 59.15 -58.64 -6.13
C ARG A 7 59.28 -58.40 -4.59
N ARG A 8 58.07 -58.32 -3.98
CA ARG A 8 57.65 -58.35 -2.56
C ARG A 8 58.21 -59.53 -1.72
N PRO A 9 58.05 -59.54 -0.38
CA PRO A 9 56.87 -60.17 0.26
C PRO A 9 56.34 -59.48 1.54
N ALA A 10 55.11 -59.87 1.92
CA ALA A 10 54.43 -59.62 3.20
C ALA A 10 54.53 -60.85 4.12
N ARG A 11 54.24 -60.68 5.44
CA ARG A 11 53.65 -61.64 6.44
C ARG A 11 54.21 -61.33 7.85
N ARG A 12 53.53 -61.50 9.00
CA ARG A 12 52.16 -61.89 9.43
C ARG A 12 52.15 -61.94 10.98
N ARG A 13 50.93 -62.13 11.52
CA ARG A 13 50.51 -62.67 12.85
C ARG A 13 50.24 -61.57 13.88
N GLY A 14 49.06 -61.43 14.49
CA GLY A 14 47.89 -62.30 14.75
C GLY A 14 47.54 -62.03 16.23
N ARG A 15 46.33 -61.76 16.72
CA ARG A 15 45.08 -62.54 16.76
C ARG A 15 44.11 -61.72 17.64
N ARG A 16 42.85 -61.57 17.21
CA ARG A 16 41.58 -62.03 17.84
C ARG A 16 41.06 -61.31 19.10
N LEU A 17 40.08 -60.46 18.81
CA LEU A 17 38.75 -60.24 19.41
C LEU A 17 38.04 -61.35 20.23
N TRP A 18 37.04 -60.84 21.00
CA TRP A 18 35.76 -61.40 21.52
C TRP A 18 35.78 -61.93 22.98
N ARG A 19 34.83 -61.67 23.91
CA ARG A 19 33.59 -60.83 24.01
C ARG A 19 32.93 -61.03 25.43
N VAL A 20 32.09 -60.08 25.88
CA VAL A 20 30.98 -60.13 26.91
C VAL A 20 31.40 -60.40 28.39
N ARG A 21 30.87 -59.82 29.49
CA ARG A 21 29.47 -59.51 29.91
C ARG A 21 29.41 -58.69 31.23
N ALA A 22 28.33 -57.89 31.38
CA ALA A 22 27.55 -57.38 32.57
C ALA A 22 28.21 -57.23 33.97
N THR A 23 27.85 -56.26 34.84
CA THR A 23 26.56 -56.16 35.58
C THR A 23 26.42 -54.89 36.49
N HIS A 24 25.16 -54.40 36.65
CA HIS A 24 24.46 -53.76 37.82
C HIS A 24 25.01 -52.43 38.41
N GLY A 25 24.29 -51.43 38.93
CA GLY A 25 22.88 -51.15 39.27
C GLY A 25 22.82 -50.23 40.52
N LEU A 26 21.90 -49.23 40.56
CA LEU A 26 21.39 -48.42 41.70
C LEU A 26 21.74 -46.91 41.86
N SER A 27 20.65 -46.13 42.01
CA SER A 27 20.35 -45.10 43.02
C SER A 27 20.13 -43.63 42.60
N MET A 28 19.05 -43.08 43.18
CA MET A 28 18.39 -41.77 43.00
C MET A 28 19.17 -40.57 43.53
N GLY A 29 18.88 -39.42 42.91
CA GLY A 29 18.62 -38.16 43.64
C GLY A 29 19.75 -37.12 43.61
N VAL A 30 19.44 -35.93 43.11
CA VAL A 30 19.51 -34.66 43.85
C VAL A 30 19.35 -33.47 42.88
N LEU A 31 18.27 -32.73 43.15
CA LEU A 31 18.05 -31.28 43.02
C LEU A 31 18.62 -30.48 41.84
N THR A 32 17.67 -30.05 41.02
CA THR A 32 17.59 -28.76 40.35
C THR A 32 17.80 -27.56 41.31
N ARG A 33 18.58 -26.54 40.89
CA ARG A 33 18.40 -25.14 41.30
C ARG A 33 19.20 -24.15 40.43
N ARG A 34 18.45 -23.18 39.88
CA ARG A 34 18.78 -21.76 39.56
C ARG A 34 19.89 -21.56 38.51
N TRP A 35 19.71 -20.80 37.44
CA TRP A 35 19.40 -19.36 37.38
C TRP A 35 18.91 -19.02 35.97
N ARG A 36 17.74 -18.37 35.80
CA ARG A 36 17.50 -17.37 34.74
C ARG A 36 16.38 -16.43 35.18
N GLY A 37 16.76 -15.19 35.50
CA GLY A 37 15.88 -14.07 35.74
C GLY A 37 16.68 -12.79 35.49
N LEU A 38 16.04 -11.87 34.74
CA LEU A 38 16.42 -10.48 34.42
C LEU A 38 17.55 -10.35 33.37
N ALA A 39 17.47 -9.52 32.32
CA ALA A 39 16.54 -8.44 31.97
C ALA A 39 16.63 -8.10 30.46
N ALA A 40 15.53 -7.55 29.94
CA ALA A 40 15.39 -6.48 28.96
C ALA A 40 16.15 -6.51 27.61
N VAL A 41 15.44 -5.98 26.60
CA VAL A 41 15.89 -5.61 25.22
C VAL A 41 15.79 -6.73 24.18
N ALA A 42 14.62 -6.83 23.53
CA ALA A 42 14.47 -7.12 22.08
C ALA A 42 12.98 -7.18 21.70
N ALA A 43 12.26 -6.07 21.86
CA ALA A 43 10.97 -5.84 21.21
C ALA A 43 11.20 -4.95 19.97
N VAL A 44 11.83 -5.50 18.93
CA VAL A 44 11.95 -4.87 17.59
C VAL A 44 11.88 -5.90 16.43
N VAL A 45 11.88 -7.23 16.67
CA VAL A 45 12.01 -8.22 15.56
C VAL A 45 10.73 -9.06 15.30
N ALA A 46 9.60 -8.72 15.92
CA ALA A 46 8.35 -9.47 15.76
C ALA A 46 7.39 -8.89 14.69
N ALA A 47 7.93 -8.36 13.58
CA ALA A 47 7.16 -7.95 12.40
C ALA A 47 7.55 -8.70 11.11
N ALA A 48 8.49 -9.66 11.19
CA ALA A 48 9.07 -10.31 10.01
C ALA A 48 8.67 -11.79 9.81
N ALA A 49 7.63 -12.30 10.48
CA ALA A 49 7.26 -13.70 10.31
C ALA A 49 5.75 -13.93 10.39
N LEU A 50 5.06 -13.64 9.29
CA LEU A 50 3.89 -14.40 8.80
C LEU A 50 3.53 -13.97 7.35
N MET A 51 4.54 -13.81 6.49
CA MET A 51 4.40 -13.86 5.03
C MET A 51 5.15 -15.10 4.53
N GLY A 52 4.51 -15.85 3.64
CA GLY A 52 5.07 -17.06 3.03
C GLY A 52 6.31 -16.75 2.21
N ALA A 53 7.24 -17.72 2.17
CA ALA A 53 8.39 -17.82 1.26
C ALA A 53 9.09 -16.50 0.90
N ALA A 54 10.12 -16.14 1.67
CA ALA A 54 11.10 -15.14 1.27
C ALA A 54 11.82 -15.59 -0.02
N VAL A 55 11.32 -15.13 -1.17
CA VAL A 55 12.18 -14.73 -2.28
C VAL A 55 12.88 -13.45 -1.81
N ASP A 56 14.18 -13.33 -2.03
CA ASP A 56 15.00 -12.20 -1.57
C ASP A 56 14.43 -10.86 -2.10
N ALA A 57 13.66 -10.14 -1.29
CA ALA A 57 13.18 -8.80 -1.65
C ALA A 57 14.39 -7.87 -1.84
N VAL A 58 14.56 -7.36 -3.06
CA VAL A 58 15.68 -6.47 -3.42
C VAL A 58 15.24 -5.03 -3.14
N GLY A 59 16.05 -4.28 -2.40
CA GLY A 59 15.82 -2.85 -2.19
C GLY A 59 16.16 -2.04 -3.45
N PRO A 60 15.65 -0.80 -3.59
CA PRO A 60 15.96 0.07 -4.72
C PRO A 60 17.46 0.38 -4.83
N GLU A 61 18.02 0.19 -6.02
CA GLU A 61 19.41 0.55 -6.35
C GLU A 61 19.46 1.76 -7.29
N ALA A 62 19.52 2.96 -6.73
CA ALA A 62 19.53 4.16 -7.55
C ALA A 62 20.81 4.28 -8.36
N ARG A 63 20.68 4.37 -9.69
CA ARG A 63 21.81 4.61 -10.60
C ARG A 63 21.62 5.94 -11.30
N ALA A 64 22.61 6.84 -11.22
CA ALA A 64 22.61 8.02 -12.08
C ALA A 64 22.48 7.62 -13.56
N THR A 65 21.84 8.47 -14.35
CA THR A 65 21.61 8.24 -15.78
C THR A 65 22.49 9.18 -16.62
N ALA A 66 23.18 8.64 -17.63
CA ALA A 66 23.94 9.44 -18.58
C ALA A 66 23.05 9.89 -19.74
N PHE A 67 23.17 11.16 -20.14
CA PHE A 67 22.45 11.71 -21.29
C PHE A 67 23.16 12.96 -21.83
N THR A 68 22.71 13.47 -22.97
CA THR A 68 23.20 14.71 -23.58
C THR A 68 22.05 15.68 -23.78
N SER A 69 22.25 16.95 -23.41
CA SER A 69 21.29 18.03 -23.62
C SER A 69 21.78 19.00 -24.70
N LEU A 70 20.88 19.41 -25.58
CA LEU A 70 21.11 20.51 -26.51
C LEU A 70 20.74 21.85 -25.85
N VAL A 71 21.57 22.87 -26.04
CA VAL A 71 21.38 24.18 -25.42
C VAL A 71 21.52 25.27 -26.50
N PRO A 72 20.52 26.15 -26.67
CA PRO A 72 20.67 27.30 -27.54
C PRO A 72 21.76 28.25 -27.00
N ARG A 73 22.57 28.80 -27.90
CA ARG A 73 23.60 29.80 -27.54
C ARG A 73 22.99 30.95 -26.73
N ASN A 74 23.68 31.33 -25.65
CA ASN A 74 23.31 32.43 -24.76
C ASN A 74 21.93 32.25 -24.09
N GLN A 75 21.40 31.01 -24.03
CA GLN A 75 20.14 30.71 -23.34
C GLN A 75 20.35 29.66 -22.26
N ASP A 76 19.63 29.84 -21.17
CA ASP A 76 19.60 28.89 -20.07
C ASP A 76 18.86 27.62 -20.46
N LYS A 77 19.31 26.50 -19.91
CA LYS A 77 18.61 25.22 -20.02
C LYS A 77 18.42 24.60 -18.65
N VAL A 78 17.16 24.29 -18.32
CA VAL A 78 16.84 23.40 -17.19
C VAL A 78 17.19 21.98 -17.60
N ILE A 79 17.99 21.33 -16.76
CA ILE A 79 18.47 19.95 -16.94
C ILE A 79 18.04 19.16 -15.71
N LYS A 80 17.13 18.20 -15.90
CA LYS A 80 16.67 17.29 -14.85
C LYS A 80 17.67 16.14 -14.68
N LEU A 81 18.11 15.92 -13.45
CA LEU A 81 19.04 14.83 -13.11
C LEU A 81 18.27 13.63 -12.62
N THR A 82 18.36 12.56 -13.39
CA THR A 82 17.51 11.38 -13.21
C THR A 82 18.30 10.19 -12.71
N SER A 83 17.54 9.20 -12.28
CA SER A 83 18.02 7.92 -11.83
C SER A 83 17.32 6.80 -12.59
N THR A 84 17.90 5.61 -12.56
CA THR A 84 17.31 4.41 -13.14
C THR A 84 17.27 3.33 -12.08
N GLN A 85 16.05 2.93 -11.76
CA GLN A 85 15.68 1.92 -10.78
C GLN A 85 15.09 0.75 -11.52
N TYR A 86 15.87 -0.32 -11.67
CA TYR A 86 15.42 -1.49 -12.39
C TYR A 86 14.37 -2.24 -11.58
N ILE A 87 13.27 -2.59 -12.25
CA ILE A 87 12.29 -3.53 -11.71
C ILE A 87 12.91 -4.93 -11.84
N PRO A 88 13.07 -5.68 -10.74
CA PRO A 88 13.60 -7.04 -10.79
C PRO A 88 12.70 -7.94 -11.64
N ASP A 89 13.33 -8.74 -12.47
CA ASP A 89 12.68 -9.76 -13.27
C ASP A 89 12.32 -10.97 -12.39
N ASP A 90 11.06 -11.40 -12.37
CA ASP A 90 10.55 -12.45 -11.45
C ASP A 90 10.87 -12.15 -9.98
N GLY A 91 10.66 -10.88 -9.59
CA GLY A 91 10.96 -10.41 -8.24
C GLY A 91 10.13 -9.19 -7.83
N GLU A 92 10.19 -8.88 -6.54
CA GLU A 92 9.48 -7.76 -5.93
C GLU A 92 10.48 -6.67 -5.55
N LEU A 93 10.24 -5.46 -6.06
CA LEU A 93 10.87 -4.23 -5.58
C LEU A 93 9.96 -3.59 -4.53
N ASN A 94 10.48 -3.41 -3.32
CA ASN A 94 9.80 -2.70 -2.24
C ASN A 94 10.52 -1.38 -1.96
N TRP A 95 9.85 -0.25 -2.16
CA TRP A 95 10.43 1.08 -1.90
C TRP A 95 9.64 1.83 -0.83
N PRO A 96 10.22 2.06 0.37
CA PRO A 96 9.53 2.77 1.44
C PRO A 96 9.60 4.29 1.31
N ILE A 97 8.54 4.96 1.75
CA ILE A 97 8.49 6.38 2.14
C ILE A 97 8.05 6.44 3.61
N TYR A 98 8.71 7.26 4.41
CA TYR A 98 8.28 7.52 5.78
C TYR A 98 7.53 8.86 5.86
N VAL A 99 6.30 8.81 6.33
CA VAL A 99 5.48 9.99 6.61
C VAL A 99 5.59 10.31 8.10
N GLY A 100 6.16 11.49 8.40
CA GLY A 100 6.35 11.97 9.77
C GLY A 100 5.17 12.80 10.30
N ASP A 101 4.39 13.38 9.39
CA ASP A 101 3.22 14.20 9.71
C ASP A 101 2.08 13.33 10.24
N SER A 102 1.36 13.88 11.22
CA SER A 102 0.15 13.26 11.77
C SER A 102 -1.08 13.87 11.11
N GLY A 103 -2.10 13.05 10.90
CA GLY A 103 -3.34 13.43 10.26
C GLY A 103 -4.14 12.20 9.88
N SER A 104 -5.37 12.40 9.41
CA SER A 104 -6.20 11.33 8.87
C SER A 104 -6.23 11.46 7.35
N VAL A 105 -5.98 10.35 6.65
CA VAL A 105 -6.01 10.31 5.19
C VAL A 105 -7.44 10.57 4.70
N LYS A 106 -7.62 11.47 3.74
CA LYS A 106 -8.86 11.67 2.98
C LYS A 106 -8.75 11.10 1.57
N HIS A 107 -7.64 11.39 0.89
CA HIS A 107 -7.40 10.98 -0.48
C HIS A 107 -5.92 10.64 -0.69
N VAL A 108 -5.63 9.68 -1.56
CA VAL A 108 -4.25 9.26 -1.88
C VAL A 108 -4.04 9.19 -3.38
N ARG A 109 -2.94 9.80 -3.82
CA ARG A 109 -2.44 9.71 -5.19
C ARG A 109 -1.01 9.16 -5.17
N VAL A 110 -0.75 8.18 -6.03
CA VAL A 110 0.58 7.59 -6.22
C VAL A 110 1.06 7.91 -7.62
N GLU A 111 2.26 8.47 -7.76
CA GLU A 111 2.86 8.77 -9.06
C GLU A 111 4.18 8.03 -9.22
N LEU A 112 4.33 7.26 -10.30
CA LEU A 112 5.57 6.62 -10.70
C LEU A 112 6.21 7.47 -11.80
N ARG A 113 7.40 8.01 -11.54
CA ARG A 113 8.07 8.96 -12.41
C ARG A 113 9.11 8.32 -13.31
N GLY A 114 9.18 8.77 -14.56
CA GLY A 114 10.16 8.33 -15.55
C GLY A 114 10.11 6.83 -15.81
N ALA A 115 8.93 6.22 -15.75
CA ALA A 115 8.72 4.79 -15.85
C ALA A 115 8.65 4.32 -17.30
N TYR A 116 9.27 3.17 -17.56
CA TYR A 116 9.05 2.39 -18.77
C TYR A 116 9.00 0.90 -18.40
N HIS A 117 8.27 0.14 -19.20
CA HIS A 117 8.17 -1.31 -19.05
C HIS A 117 7.81 -1.89 -20.40
N HIS A 118 8.62 -2.82 -20.89
CA HIS A 118 8.36 -3.38 -22.19
C HIS A 118 7.04 -4.15 -22.23
N TRP A 119 6.57 -4.74 -21.12
CA TRP A 119 5.29 -5.46 -21.02
C TRP A 119 4.45 -5.12 -19.78
N ALA A 120 4.09 -3.86 -19.58
CA ALA A 120 3.34 -3.42 -18.41
C ALA A 120 2.06 -4.21 -18.03
N SER A 121 1.55 -5.10 -18.91
CA SER A 121 0.47 -6.05 -18.62
C SER A 121 0.81 -7.15 -17.60
N ASP A 122 2.09 -7.40 -17.29
CA ASP A 122 2.52 -8.36 -16.25
C ASP A 122 2.90 -7.71 -14.92
N LEU A 123 2.78 -6.38 -14.82
CA LEU A 123 3.06 -5.67 -13.59
C LEU A 123 1.96 -5.87 -12.54
N LEU A 124 2.38 -6.08 -11.30
CA LEU A 124 1.56 -5.97 -10.10
C LEU A 124 2.12 -4.86 -9.22
N ILE A 125 1.38 -3.76 -9.09
CA ILE A 125 1.77 -2.61 -8.28
C ILE A 125 0.82 -2.50 -7.08
N LYS A 126 1.37 -2.49 -5.88
CA LYS A 126 0.62 -2.37 -4.62
C LYS A 126 1.13 -1.23 -3.77
N LEU A 127 0.22 -0.52 -3.12
CA LEU A 127 0.54 0.45 -2.08
C LEU A 127 0.23 -0.17 -0.72
N HIS A 128 1.17 -0.10 0.21
CA HIS A 128 1.05 -0.63 1.56
C HIS A 128 1.17 0.48 2.60
N HIS A 129 0.43 0.36 3.69
CA HIS A 129 0.59 1.20 4.88
C HIS A 129 0.34 0.38 6.16
N GLU A 130 0.92 0.82 7.28
CA GLU A 130 0.78 0.13 8.58
C GLU A 130 -0.66 0.16 9.11
N HIS A 131 -1.40 1.20 8.75
CA HIS A 131 -2.81 1.37 9.07
C HIS A 131 -3.65 1.42 7.78
N THR A 132 -4.88 0.94 7.85
CA THR A 132 -5.88 1.06 6.80
C THR A 132 -7.18 1.55 7.39
N ALA A 133 -8.14 1.90 6.54
CA ALA A 133 -9.48 2.24 6.97
C ALA A 133 -10.03 1.11 7.85
N ALA A 134 -10.75 1.46 8.92
CA ALA A 134 -11.22 0.48 9.90
C ALA A 134 -12.09 -0.65 9.30
N HIS A 135 -12.66 -0.42 8.12
CA HIS A 135 -13.50 -1.34 7.38
C HIS A 135 -12.81 -2.06 6.21
N HIS A 136 -11.57 -1.71 5.91
CA HIS A 136 -10.79 -2.37 4.88
C HIS A 136 -10.11 -3.63 5.41
N GLU A 137 -10.02 -4.67 4.58
CA GLU A 137 -9.36 -5.93 4.93
C GLU A 137 -7.93 -5.96 4.38
N GLY A 138 -6.95 -5.80 5.28
CA GLY A 138 -5.53 -5.87 4.94
C GLY A 138 -4.85 -4.52 5.04
N ASN A 139 -3.55 -4.51 4.76
CA ASN A 139 -2.67 -3.35 4.90
C ASN A 139 -2.11 -2.90 3.53
N ALA A 140 -2.76 -3.32 2.45
CA ALA A 140 -2.27 -3.14 1.09
C ALA A 140 -3.43 -3.04 0.09
N VAL A 141 -3.31 -2.12 -0.86
CA VAL A 141 -4.25 -1.96 -1.98
C VAL A 141 -3.51 -2.18 -3.30
N THR A 142 -4.19 -2.80 -4.26
CA THR A 142 -3.62 -3.03 -5.59
C THR A 142 -3.96 -1.86 -6.50
N LEU A 143 -2.92 -1.15 -6.97
CA LEU A 143 -3.05 -0.06 -7.94
C LEU A 143 -3.13 -0.61 -9.36
N VAL A 144 -2.25 -1.54 -9.69
CA VAL A 144 -2.22 -2.23 -10.98
C VAL A 144 -2.25 -3.72 -10.73
N ALA A 145 -3.25 -4.40 -11.28
CA ALA A 145 -3.24 -5.85 -11.44
C ALA A 145 -3.17 -6.11 -12.94
N GLY A 146 -2.03 -6.62 -13.41
CA GLY A 146 -1.68 -6.88 -14.83
C GLY A 146 -2.84 -6.85 -15.85
N GLY A 147 -2.66 -6.07 -16.91
CA GLY A 147 -3.67 -5.88 -17.96
C GLY A 147 -3.96 -7.13 -18.78
N THR A 148 -5.20 -7.29 -19.25
CA THR A 148 -5.48 -8.28 -20.31
C THR A 148 -4.87 -7.82 -21.63
N GLN A 149 -4.18 -8.71 -22.35
CA GLN A 149 -3.70 -8.45 -23.73
C GLN A 149 -4.77 -7.74 -24.57
N GLN A 150 -4.37 -6.78 -25.41
CA GLN A 150 -5.32 -6.11 -26.30
C GLN A 150 -6.08 -7.15 -27.14
N ARG A 151 -7.39 -7.26 -26.90
CA ARG A 151 -8.26 -8.30 -27.48
C ARG A 151 -8.34 -8.24 -29.01
N SER A 152 -7.99 -7.12 -29.64
CA SER A 152 -8.11 -6.91 -31.08
C SER A 152 -6.84 -7.22 -31.89
N THR A 153 -5.66 -7.23 -31.28
CA THR A 153 -4.37 -7.25 -32.00
C THR A 153 -3.34 -8.24 -31.43
N GLY A 154 -3.55 -8.76 -30.22
CA GLY A 154 -2.56 -9.61 -29.54
C GLY A 154 -1.28 -8.86 -29.15
N THR A 155 -1.30 -7.53 -29.18
CA THR A 155 -0.21 -6.66 -28.71
C THR A 155 -0.32 -6.47 -27.20
N HIS A 156 0.83 -6.57 -26.52
CA HIS A 156 0.95 -6.33 -25.07
C HIS A 156 0.99 -4.82 -24.80
N LEU A 157 0.48 -4.39 -23.65
CA LEU A 157 0.60 -2.99 -23.21
C LEU A 157 2.05 -2.72 -22.77
N THR A 158 2.61 -1.61 -23.23
CA THR A 158 3.95 -1.14 -22.83
C THR A 158 3.83 0.19 -22.09
N MET A 159 4.68 0.44 -21.10
CA MET A 159 4.96 1.81 -20.65
C MET A 159 6.11 2.34 -21.49
N GLY A 160 5.90 3.45 -22.20
CA GLY A 160 6.75 3.87 -23.31
C GLY A 160 8.17 4.30 -22.90
N GLU A 161 9.15 3.99 -23.75
CA GLU A 161 10.47 4.60 -23.73
C GLU A 161 10.55 5.76 -24.74
N PRO A 162 11.35 6.80 -24.49
CA PRO A 162 11.50 7.94 -25.41
C PRO A 162 12.12 7.61 -26.77
N MET A 163 12.91 6.53 -26.89
CA MET A 163 13.88 6.36 -27.98
C MET A 163 13.73 5.10 -28.85
N THR A 164 12.75 4.23 -28.61
CA THR A 164 12.67 2.91 -29.28
C THR A 164 11.48 2.71 -30.22
N TYR A 165 10.62 3.71 -30.41
CA TYR A 165 9.46 3.61 -31.31
C TYR A 165 9.67 4.40 -32.62
N ASP A 166 9.32 3.78 -33.76
CA ASP A 166 9.43 4.33 -35.13
C ASP A 166 8.53 5.54 -35.43
N HIS A 167 7.85 6.07 -34.41
CA HIS A 167 7.14 7.34 -34.50
C HIS A 167 7.92 8.35 -33.67
N PRO A 168 8.30 9.52 -34.23
CA PRO A 168 8.82 10.58 -33.39
C PRO A 168 7.71 10.90 -32.38
N ASN A 169 7.94 10.60 -31.10
CA ASN A 169 7.13 11.11 -30.01
C ASN A 169 7.31 12.64 -30.01
N VAL A 170 6.58 13.31 -30.90
CA VAL A 170 6.41 14.75 -30.84
C VAL A 170 5.62 14.98 -29.56
N ALA A 171 6.20 15.76 -28.64
CA ALA A 171 5.55 16.09 -27.38
C ALA A 171 4.09 16.50 -27.62
N GLY A 172 3.19 15.85 -26.90
CA GLY A 172 1.74 16.03 -27.04
C GLY A 172 1.03 15.79 -25.72
N PRO A 173 -0.29 16.05 -25.63
CA PRO A 173 -1.03 15.92 -24.38
C PRO A 173 -0.97 14.53 -23.74
N GLU A 174 -0.83 13.48 -24.55
CA GLU A 174 -0.76 12.07 -24.10
C GLU A 174 0.66 11.60 -23.80
N PHE A 175 1.67 12.28 -24.36
CA PHE A 175 3.09 11.96 -24.24
C PHE A 175 3.86 13.27 -24.07
N PRO A 176 3.93 13.80 -22.84
CA PRO A 176 4.71 15.00 -22.54
C PRO A 176 6.20 14.71 -22.70
N ASP A 177 7.05 15.74 -22.59
CA ASP A 177 8.50 15.53 -22.61
C ASP A 177 8.90 14.50 -21.55
N PRO A 178 9.54 13.39 -21.94
CA PRO A 178 9.84 12.31 -21.01
C PRO A 178 10.89 12.74 -19.99
N ILE A 179 10.76 12.20 -18.79
CA ILE A 179 11.69 12.44 -17.69
C ILE A 179 12.59 11.21 -17.56
N GLY A 180 13.86 11.37 -17.90
CA GLY A 180 14.86 10.31 -17.76
C GLY A 180 14.65 9.18 -18.77
N VAL A 181 14.25 8.00 -18.28
CA VAL A 181 14.15 6.78 -19.09
C VAL A 181 12.73 6.44 -19.57
N GLY A 182 11.71 7.21 -19.15
CA GLY A 182 10.32 6.93 -19.46
C GLY A 182 9.38 8.11 -19.18
N TYR A 183 8.11 7.81 -18.92
CA TYR A 183 7.04 8.79 -18.65
C TYR A 183 6.49 8.67 -17.24
N ASP A 184 5.73 9.68 -16.79
CA ASP A 184 5.09 9.67 -15.49
C ASP A 184 3.68 9.05 -15.58
N TYR A 185 3.35 8.17 -14.64
CA TYR A 185 2.04 7.52 -14.55
C TYR A 185 1.54 7.67 -13.12
N ALA A 186 0.27 8.05 -12.96
CA ALA A 186 -0.33 8.24 -11.64
C ALA A 186 -1.56 7.36 -11.42
N TRP A 187 -1.86 7.07 -10.17
CA TRP A 187 -3.07 6.38 -9.73
C TRP A 187 -3.73 7.14 -8.59
N GLU A 188 -5.01 7.44 -8.76
CA GLU A 188 -5.87 8.08 -7.76
C GLU A 188 -7.34 7.72 -8.03
N ASP A 189 -8.19 7.80 -7.01
CA ASP A 189 -9.65 7.71 -7.17
C ASP A 189 -10.23 9.07 -7.59
N ASP A 190 -10.19 9.42 -8.88
CA ASP A 190 -10.77 10.66 -9.42
C ASP A 190 -11.85 10.35 -10.47
N MET A 191 -13.04 9.97 -10.00
CA MET A 191 -14.18 9.71 -10.89
C MET A 191 -15.07 10.94 -11.12
N GLY A 192 -14.75 12.07 -10.49
CA GLY A 192 -15.59 13.26 -10.46
C GLY A 192 -16.83 13.10 -9.58
N ILE A 193 -17.91 13.82 -9.92
CA ILE A 193 -19.14 13.85 -9.11
C ILE A 193 -19.90 12.52 -9.22
N ASN A 194 -20.22 11.91 -8.07
CA ASN A 194 -21.16 10.79 -8.00
C ASN A 194 -22.59 11.30 -8.23
N LEU A 195 -23.16 11.00 -9.39
CA LEU A 195 -24.51 11.38 -9.81
C LEU A 195 -25.61 10.78 -8.94
N ALA A 196 -25.34 9.65 -8.27
CA ALA A 196 -26.29 9.00 -7.39
C ALA A 196 -26.28 9.58 -5.97
N PHE A 197 -25.23 10.32 -5.57
CA PHE A 197 -25.07 10.83 -4.21
C PHE A 197 -26.24 11.72 -3.79
N GLY A 198 -26.87 11.37 -2.67
CA GLY A 198 -28.02 12.07 -2.08
C GLY A 198 -29.32 11.97 -2.89
N LYS A 199 -29.36 11.18 -3.96
CA LYS A 199 -30.55 11.05 -4.81
C LYS A 199 -31.62 10.16 -4.17
N THR A 200 -32.84 10.27 -4.70
CA THR A 200 -33.97 9.45 -4.23
C THR A 200 -33.77 8.01 -4.67
N ALA A 201 -33.68 7.11 -3.68
CA ALA A 201 -33.58 5.67 -3.89
C ALA A 201 -34.77 4.93 -3.27
N VAL A 202 -35.20 3.86 -3.93
CA VAL A 202 -36.27 2.96 -3.50
C VAL A 202 -35.78 1.52 -3.51
N GLN A 203 -36.42 0.67 -2.73
CA GLN A 203 -36.18 -0.76 -2.74
C GLN A 203 -37.49 -1.52 -2.51
N SER A 204 -37.61 -2.69 -3.12
CA SER A 204 -38.72 -3.65 -2.96
C SER A 204 -39.28 -3.73 -1.54
N THR A 205 -38.41 -3.88 -0.55
CA THR A 205 -38.75 -4.04 0.87
C THR A 205 -37.64 -3.49 1.76
N THR A 206 -37.93 -3.18 3.04
CA THR A 206 -36.90 -2.73 3.99
C THR A 206 -36.89 -3.61 5.23
N GLY A 207 -35.72 -4.15 5.56
CA GLY A 207 -35.50 -4.91 6.79
C GLY A 207 -34.42 -4.35 7.66
N PHE A 208 -34.53 -4.63 8.97
CA PHE A 208 -33.50 -4.34 9.99
C PHE A 208 -33.02 -2.87 10.05
N GLY A 209 -33.75 -1.92 9.44
CA GLY A 209 -33.35 -0.52 9.33
C GLY A 209 -32.41 -0.20 8.15
N GLY A 210 -32.12 -1.17 7.27
CA GLY A 210 -31.32 -0.99 6.06
C GLY A 210 -32.10 -0.31 4.93
N VAL A 211 -32.45 0.96 5.10
CA VAL A 211 -33.22 1.77 4.14
C VAL A 211 -32.45 1.99 2.82
N ALA A 212 -33.16 2.18 1.70
CA ALA A 212 -32.57 2.36 0.37
C ALA A 212 -31.60 3.54 0.26
N SER A 213 -31.82 4.63 1.00
CA SER A 213 -31.00 5.84 0.94
C SER A 213 -29.55 5.64 1.40
N ARG A 214 -29.25 4.54 2.11
CA ARG A 214 -27.89 4.20 2.53
C ARG A 214 -26.95 3.89 1.36
N ALA A 215 -27.49 3.43 0.22
CA ALA A 215 -26.67 3.12 -0.95
C ALA A 215 -26.37 4.32 -1.86
N VAL A 216 -26.71 5.52 -1.40
CA VAL A 216 -26.46 6.79 -2.09
C VAL A 216 -25.98 7.86 -1.11
N ASP A 217 -25.48 7.47 0.05
CA ASP A 217 -25.07 8.41 1.10
C ASP A 217 -23.58 8.76 1.05
N GLY A 218 -22.84 8.18 0.09
CA GLY A 218 -21.40 8.37 -0.10
C GLY A 218 -20.52 7.59 0.88
N ASN A 219 -21.11 6.84 1.81
CA ASN A 219 -20.39 5.95 2.71
C ASN A 219 -20.31 4.56 2.08
N VAL A 220 -19.11 4.16 1.66
CA VAL A 220 -18.91 2.84 1.04
C VAL A 220 -18.81 1.71 2.06
N ASN A 221 -18.77 2.00 3.37
CA ASN A 221 -18.43 1.02 4.41
C ASN A 221 -19.31 -0.23 4.36
N GLY A 222 -18.68 -1.38 4.15
CA GLY A 222 -19.40 -2.65 3.99
C GLY A 222 -19.99 -3.23 5.28
N PHE A 223 -19.65 -2.71 6.47
CA PHE A 223 -20.12 -3.25 7.74
C PHE A 223 -21.48 -2.70 8.10
N TYR A 224 -22.43 -3.60 8.34
CA TYR A 224 -23.81 -3.23 8.67
C TYR A 224 -23.92 -2.41 9.97
N SER A 225 -23.06 -2.69 10.95
CA SER A 225 -22.94 -1.96 12.21
C SER A 225 -22.55 -0.49 12.03
N SER A 226 -21.96 -0.14 10.88
CA SER A 226 -21.63 1.24 10.51
C SER A 226 -22.81 2.01 9.91
N GLU A 227 -24.02 1.41 9.92
CA GLU A 227 -25.26 2.02 9.42
C GLU A 227 -25.23 2.48 7.95
N SER A 228 -24.32 1.92 7.16
CA SER A 228 -24.06 2.28 5.76
C SER A 228 -24.68 1.30 4.75
N VAL A 229 -25.26 0.20 5.22
CA VAL A 229 -25.69 -0.91 4.34
C VAL A 229 -27.21 -0.98 4.22
N THR A 230 -27.69 -1.12 2.97
CA THR A 230 -29.10 -1.40 2.64
C THR A 230 -29.45 -2.86 2.91
N HIS A 231 -30.72 -3.15 3.16
CA HIS A 231 -31.19 -4.51 3.35
C HIS A 231 -32.68 -4.64 3.03
N THR A 232 -32.97 -5.44 2.00
CA THR A 232 -34.33 -5.91 1.73
C THR A 232 -34.71 -7.00 2.73
N GLU A 233 -36.00 -7.19 2.99
CA GLU A 233 -36.46 -8.28 3.85
C GLU A 233 -37.69 -8.91 3.22
N HIS A 234 -38.04 -10.05 3.76
CA HIS A 234 -39.35 -10.63 3.59
C HIS A 234 -40.48 -9.55 3.65
N ASP A 235 -41.53 -9.68 2.83
CA ASP A 235 -42.54 -8.68 2.40
C ASP A 235 -43.37 -7.91 3.48
N GLY A 236 -42.84 -7.73 4.70
CA GLY A 236 -43.54 -7.14 5.84
C GLY A 236 -44.48 -8.13 6.56
N THR A 237 -44.85 -9.24 5.93
CA THR A 237 -45.38 -10.41 6.63
C THR A 237 -44.21 -11.29 7.07
N ARG A 238 -44.36 -12.26 7.98
CA ARG A 238 -43.27 -13.22 8.32
C ARG A 238 -43.38 -14.53 7.51
N LEU A 239 -44.25 -14.57 6.48
CA LEU A 239 -44.66 -15.78 5.76
C LEU A 239 -44.36 -15.91 4.22
N ALA A 240 -44.29 -14.86 3.38
CA ALA A 240 -43.70 -14.86 2.01
C ALA A 240 -42.36 -14.05 1.78
N TYR A 241 -41.29 -14.73 1.35
CA TYR A 241 -40.00 -14.10 0.96
C TYR A 241 -40.16 -13.01 -0.11
N ASP A 242 -39.29 -11.99 -0.08
CA ASP A 242 -39.13 -11.08 -1.22
C ASP A 242 -38.58 -11.87 -2.41
N ALA A 243 -39.48 -12.18 -3.35
CA ALA A 243 -39.19 -13.07 -4.46
C ALA A 243 -38.41 -12.35 -5.59
N GLU A 244 -38.36 -11.02 -5.59
CA GLU A 244 -37.73 -10.21 -6.64
C GLU A 244 -36.99 -8.99 -6.04
N PRO A 245 -36.04 -9.20 -5.10
CA PRO A 245 -35.50 -8.10 -4.32
C PRO A 245 -34.64 -7.17 -5.19
N TYR A 246 -35.00 -5.89 -5.18
CA TYR A 246 -34.33 -4.85 -5.93
C TYR A 246 -34.11 -3.59 -5.11
N TRP A 247 -33.14 -2.82 -5.58
CA TRP A 247 -32.83 -1.45 -5.21
C TRP A 247 -32.73 -0.60 -6.48
N GLU A 248 -33.23 0.63 -6.48
CA GLU A 248 -33.23 1.53 -7.63
C GLU A 248 -33.05 2.99 -7.22
N VAL A 249 -32.24 3.75 -7.96
CA VAL A 249 -32.04 5.19 -7.77
C VAL A 249 -32.51 5.97 -8.99
N ASP A 250 -33.16 7.11 -8.75
CA ASP A 250 -33.45 8.13 -9.76
C ASP A 250 -32.34 9.18 -9.79
N LEU A 251 -31.54 9.20 -10.86
CA LEU A 251 -30.35 10.07 -10.97
C LEU A 251 -30.70 11.54 -11.20
N ASP A 252 -31.89 11.85 -11.72
CA ASP A 252 -32.31 13.24 -11.91
C ASP A 252 -33.82 13.39 -12.08
N GLU A 253 -34.38 14.48 -11.56
CA GLU A 253 -35.83 14.76 -11.64
C GLU A 253 -36.21 15.30 -13.04
N GLY A 254 -36.06 14.48 -14.08
CA GLY A 254 -36.66 14.77 -15.39
C GLY A 254 -35.84 14.37 -16.62
N ASP A 255 -34.52 14.26 -16.50
CA ASP A 255 -33.63 14.07 -17.66
C ASP A 255 -32.67 12.88 -17.50
N SER A 256 -32.37 12.22 -18.61
CA SER A 256 -31.36 11.16 -18.67
C SER A 256 -29.96 11.76 -18.55
N GLN A 257 -29.15 11.20 -17.66
CA GLN A 257 -27.77 11.59 -17.43
C GLN A 257 -26.82 10.82 -18.35
N ASN A 258 -25.66 11.41 -18.67
CA ASN A 258 -24.57 10.69 -19.32
C ASN A 258 -23.85 9.82 -18.28
N ILE A 259 -23.63 8.54 -18.61
CA ILE A 259 -23.09 7.55 -17.68
C ILE A 259 -21.93 6.81 -18.33
N GLY A 260 -20.73 7.06 -17.82
CA GLY A 260 -19.52 6.34 -18.19
C GLY A 260 -19.26 5.12 -17.31
N THR A 261 -19.59 5.19 -16.01
CA THR A 261 -19.24 4.17 -15.02
C THR A 261 -20.30 4.00 -13.95
N ILE A 262 -20.53 2.74 -13.54
CA ILE A 262 -21.29 2.41 -12.32
C ILE A 262 -20.37 1.57 -11.41
N ARG A 263 -20.17 2.01 -10.16
CA ARG A 263 -19.52 1.23 -9.11
C ARG A 263 -20.59 0.69 -8.16
N VAL A 264 -20.56 -0.62 -7.90
CA VAL A 264 -21.44 -1.26 -6.91
C VAL A 264 -20.60 -1.85 -5.79
N TRP A 265 -20.85 -1.38 -4.58
CA TRP A 265 -20.13 -1.75 -3.37
C TRP A 265 -20.92 -2.81 -2.61
N ASN A 266 -20.32 -3.99 -2.50
CA ASN A 266 -20.90 -5.08 -1.74
C ASN A 266 -20.71 -4.82 -0.24
N ARG A 267 -21.66 -5.30 0.56
CA ARG A 267 -21.45 -5.38 2.01
C ARG A 267 -20.30 -6.34 2.35
N GLN A 268 -19.76 -6.15 3.54
CA GLN A 268 -18.77 -7.01 4.16
C GLN A 268 -19.37 -7.69 5.39
N GLN A 269 -18.67 -8.71 5.85
CA GLN A 269 -18.94 -9.33 7.14
C GLN A 269 -17.94 -8.75 8.12
N GLU A 270 -18.43 -8.08 9.16
CA GLU A 270 -17.55 -7.59 10.21
C GLU A 270 -16.93 -8.79 10.97
N PRO A 271 -15.61 -8.82 11.19
CA PRO A 271 -14.97 -9.84 12.03
C PRO A 271 -15.47 -9.72 13.47
N ASN A 272 -15.73 -10.87 14.12
CA ASN A 272 -16.08 -10.87 15.54
C ASN A 272 -14.91 -10.34 16.38
N ARG A 273 -15.19 -9.40 17.29
CA ARG A 273 -14.26 -8.88 18.27
C ARG A 273 -14.82 -9.12 19.67
N ASP A 274 -14.07 -9.86 20.48
CA ASP A 274 -14.41 -10.10 21.88
C ASP A 274 -14.10 -8.87 22.74
N GLU A 275 -14.99 -8.55 23.66
CA GLU A 275 -14.77 -7.55 24.73
C GLU A 275 -13.58 -7.96 25.61
N VAL A 276 -12.73 -6.99 25.97
CA VAL A 276 -11.60 -7.20 26.89
C VAL A 276 -11.59 -6.15 27.99
N GLN A 277 -11.78 -6.60 29.22
CA GLN A 277 -11.71 -5.77 30.43
C GLN A 277 -10.54 -6.21 31.32
N VAL A 278 -9.93 -5.27 32.01
CA VAL A 278 -8.79 -5.52 32.91
C VAL A 278 -9.16 -5.11 34.32
N VAL A 279 -9.10 -6.07 35.25
CA VAL A 279 -9.29 -5.85 36.68
C VAL A 279 -7.93 -5.79 37.35
N THR A 280 -7.65 -4.76 38.13
CA THR A 280 -6.35 -4.58 38.81
C THR A 280 -6.56 -4.27 40.28
N THR A 281 -5.77 -4.92 41.12
CA THR A 281 -5.71 -4.64 42.56
C THR A 281 -4.39 -3.93 42.89
N THR A 282 -4.44 -2.84 43.66
CA THR A 282 -3.26 -2.10 44.11
C THR A 282 -3.32 -1.83 45.61
N SER A 283 -2.16 -1.71 46.27
CA SER A 283 -2.06 -1.32 47.68
C SER A 283 -0.70 -0.71 48.01
N SER A 284 -0.61 -0.04 49.17
CA SER A 284 0.67 0.43 49.74
C SER A 284 1.37 -0.63 50.61
N GLY A 285 0.61 -1.58 51.18
CA GLY A 285 1.10 -2.71 51.99
C GLY A 285 0.86 -4.06 51.34
N ILE A 286 1.23 -5.16 52.01
CA ILE A 286 0.91 -6.52 51.54
C ILE A 286 -0.61 -6.65 51.42
N LEU A 287 -1.07 -7.09 50.26
CA LEU A 287 -2.47 -7.23 49.93
C LEU A 287 -3.01 -8.57 50.45
N ALA A 288 -4.20 -8.53 51.04
CA ALA A 288 -4.97 -9.69 51.42
C ALA A 288 -6.47 -9.36 51.28
N GLY A 289 -7.36 -10.29 51.65
CA GLY A 289 -8.81 -10.10 51.54
C GLY A 289 -9.37 -10.41 50.16
N SER A 290 -10.55 -9.86 49.88
CA SER A 290 -11.34 -10.15 48.68
C SER A 290 -12.10 -8.93 48.18
N PHE A 291 -12.67 -9.04 46.99
CA PHE A 291 -13.56 -8.05 46.42
C PHE A 291 -14.66 -8.74 45.63
N THR A 292 -15.70 -8.01 45.24
CA THR A 292 -16.73 -8.51 44.32
C THR A 292 -16.86 -7.57 43.13
N LEU A 293 -17.22 -8.13 41.98
CA LEU A 293 -17.47 -7.38 40.75
C LEU A 293 -18.93 -7.49 40.37
N SER A 294 -19.48 -6.44 39.80
CA SER A 294 -20.82 -6.44 39.23
C SER A 294 -20.79 -6.03 37.76
N ILE A 295 -21.62 -6.66 36.94
CA ILE A 295 -21.81 -6.32 35.54
C ILE A 295 -23.29 -6.14 35.24
N ASP A 296 -23.62 -5.04 34.56
CA ASP A 296 -24.91 -4.86 33.92
C ASP A 296 -24.82 -5.39 32.50
N HIS A 297 -25.52 -6.48 32.21
CA HIS A 297 -25.61 -7.03 30.86
C HIS A 297 -27.08 -7.13 30.44
N PHE A 298 -27.44 -6.42 29.36
CA PHE A 298 -28.81 -6.29 28.86
C PHE A 298 -29.84 -5.82 29.91
N GLY A 299 -29.45 -4.89 30.80
CA GLY A 299 -30.32 -4.36 31.85
C GLY A 299 -30.48 -5.30 33.06
N SER A 300 -29.69 -6.38 33.12
CA SER A 300 -29.64 -7.31 34.24
C SER A 300 -28.30 -7.19 34.94
N VAL A 301 -28.34 -6.72 36.20
CA VAL A 301 -27.16 -6.56 37.04
C VAL A 301 -26.92 -7.83 37.84
N THR A 302 -25.74 -8.43 37.68
CA THR A 302 -25.30 -9.59 38.47
C THR A 302 -24.00 -9.27 39.19
N THR A 303 -23.74 -9.98 40.30
CA THR A 303 -22.56 -9.75 41.15
C THR A 303 -21.88 -11.07 41.45
N THR A 304 -20.55 -11.10 41.34
CA THR A 304 -19.77 -12.31 41.60
C THR A 304 -19.82 -12.68 43.08
N ALA A 305 -19.60 -13.96 43.39
CA ALA A 305 -19.13 -14.30 44.73
C ALA A 305 -17.76 -13.65 45.01
N ALA A 306 -17.35 -13.61 46.28
CA ALA A 306 -16.09 -13.00 46.70
C ALA A 306 -14.89 -13.57 45.92
N ILE A 307 -14.13 -12.67 45.30
CA ILE A 307 -12.91 -12.95 44.54
C ILE A 307 -11.73 -12.61 45.45
N ALA A 308 -10.92 -13.60 45.80
CA ALA A 308 -9.75 -13.38 46.62
C ALA A 308 -8.68 -12.56 45.86
N HIS A 309 -7.92 -11.73 46.58
CA HIS A 309 -6.83 -10.92 46.01
C HIS A 309 -5.79 -11.75 45.21
N ASN A 310 -5.65 -13.04 45.50
CA ASN A 310 -4.72 -13.98 44.89
C ASN A 310 -5.40 -14.97 43.92
N ALA A 311 -6.63 -14.71 43.50
CA ALA A 311 -7.41 -15.60 42.62
C ALA A 311 -6.62 -16.00 41.36
N VAL A 312 -6.50 -17.31 41.11
CA VAL A 312 -5.89 -17.83 39.88
C VAL A 312 -6.74 -17.46 38.67
N ALA A 313 -6.13 -17.42 37.48
CA ALA A 313 -6.79 -16.89 36.29
C ALA A 313 -7.97 -17.77 35.84
N GLN A 314 -7.69 -19.05 35.60
CA GLN A 314 -8.62 -19.98 34.96
C GLN A 314 -8.95 -21.17 35.86
N ARG A 315 -10.07 -21.86 35.60
CA ARG A 315 -10.46 -23.09 36.31
C ARG A 315 -9.37 -24.16 36.26
N ARG A 316 -8.67 -24.28 35.13
CA ARG A 316 -7.53 -25.19 34.96
C ARG A 316 -6.31 -24.87 35.85
N ASN A 317 -6.29 -23.69 36.47
CA ASN A 317 -5.23 -23.28 37.40
C ASN A 317 -5.63 -23.50 38.87
N GLU A 318 -6.86 -23.93 39.12
CA GLU A 318 -7.33 -24.27 40.46
C GLU A 318 -6.71 -25.59 40.92
N ASP A 319 -6.43 -25.69 42.21
CA ASP A 319 -6.07 -26.95 42.86
C ASP A 319 -7.31 -27.48 43.58
N THR A 320 -7.90 -28.53 43.02
CA THR A 320 -9.15 -29.12 43.55
C THR A 320 -8.98 -29.82 44.89
N ASN A 321 -7.74 -29.96 45.38
CA ASN A 321 -7.45 -30.60 46.67
C ASN A 321 -7.33 -29.58 47.82
N VAL A 322 -7.41 -28.28 47.53
CA VAL A 322 -7.35 -27.23 48.55
C VAL A 322 -8.64 -26.42 48.59
N LEU A 323 -8.98 -25.95 49.79
CA LEU A 323 -10.10 -25.04 50.04
C LEU A 323 -9.64 -23.58 50.21
N THR A 324 -8.38 -23.29 49.89
CA THR A 324 -7.80 -21.96 50.05
C THR A 324 -8.46 -20.98 49.07
N PRO A 325 -9.03 -19.86 49.56
CA PRO A 325 -9.59 -18.84 48.70
C PRO A 325 -8.60 -18.36 47.63
N GLY A 326 -9.12 -18.17 46.43
CA GLY A 326 -8.35 -17.81 45.24
C GLY A 326 -7.57 -18.94 44.55
N ILE A 327 -7.45 -20.14 45.14
CA ILE A 327 -6.69 -21.25 44.53
C ILE A 327 -7.52 -22.53 44.43
N GLY A 328 -8.47 -22.76 45.35
CA GLY A 328 -9.30 -23.95 45.38
C GLY A 328 -10.32 -24.10 44.24
N LEU A 329 -11.10 -25.19 44.27
CA LEU A 329 -12.17 -25.43 43.29
C LEU A 329 -13.20 -24.29 43.28
N GLY A 330 -13.46 -23.70 42.12
CA GLY A 330 -14.39 -22.59 41.94
C GLY A 330 -13.89 -21.23 42.42
N GLU A 331 -12.60 -21.10 42.72
CA GLU A 331 -11.98 -19.89 43.25
C GLU A 331 -11.25 -19.03 42.21
N SER A 332 -11.12 -19.50 40.97
CA SER A 332 -10.51 -18.71 39.90
C SER A 332 -11.39 -17.51 39.51
N MET A 333 -10.75 -16.46 38.99
CA MET A 333 -11.45 -15.31 38.42
C MET A 333 -12.45 -15.75 37.34
N GLN A 334 -12.03 -16.67 36.45
CA GLN A 334 -12.91 -17.27 35.45
C GLN A 334 -14.13 -17.95 36.10
N ALA A 335 -13.93 -18.77 37.13
CA ALA A 335 -15.03 -19.49 37.75
C ALA A 335 -16.08 -18.57 38.39
N LYS A 336 -15.62 -17.48 39.02
CA LYS A 336 -16.50 -16.50 39.68
C LYS A 336 -17.31 -15.68 38.67
N ILE A 337 -16.73 -15.35 37.52
CA ILE A 337 -17.41 -14.60 36.45
C ILE A 337 -18.38 -15.51 35.67
N GLU A 338 -17.99 -16.72 35.30
CA GLU A 338 -18.87 -17.68 34.59
C GLU A 338 -19.99 -18.24 35.49
N ALA A 339 -19.99 -17.95 36.79
CA ALA A 339 -21.10 -18.28 37.67
C ALA A 339 -22.24 -17.23 37.63
N LEU A 340 -22.02 -16.09 36.97
CA LEU A 340 -23.05 -15.07 36.78
C LEU A 340 -24.10 -15.56 35.78
N SER A 341 -25.38 -15.33 36.06
CA SER A 341 -26.47 -15.87 35.23
C SER A 341 -26.56 -15.25 33.82
N ASN A 342 -25.91 -14.12 33.60
CA ASN A 342 -25.90 -13.34 32.35
C ASN A 342 -24.55 -13.41 31.62
N ILE A 343 -23.56 -14.17 32.12
CA ILE A 343 -22.26 -14.36 31.48
C ILE A 343 -22.01 -15.86 31.37
N ASN A 344 -21.68 -16.35 30.18
CA ASN A 344 -21.53 -17.78 29.92
C ASN A 344 -20.05 -18.21 29.99
N SER A 345 -19.18 -17.64 29.17
CA SER A 345 -17.79 -18.07 29.07
C SER A 345 -16.82 -16.91 28.89
N VAL A 346 -15.76 -16.94 29.70
CA VAL A 346 -14.68 -15.95 29.63
C VAL A 346 -13.32 -16.63 29.60
N LYS A 347 -12.35 -15.98 28.94
CA LYS A 347 -10.95 -16.36 28.98
C LYS A 347 -10.19 -15.35 29.83
N VAL A 348 -9.55 -15.82 30.90
CA VAL A 348 -8.83 -14.93 31.83
C VAL A 348 -7.32 -15.20 31.78
N LYS A 349 -6.53 -14.13 31.71
CA LYS A 349 -5.08 -14.14 31.91
C LYS A 349 -4.72 -13.30 33.12
N ARG A 350 -3.81 -13.78 33.97
CA ARG A 350 -3.34 -13.04 35.16
C ARG A 350 -1.87 -12.64 35.03
N THR A 351 -1.55 -11.42 35.42
CA THR A 351 -0.19 -10.86 35.51
C THR A 351 0.09 -10.41 36.94
N GLY A 352 1.34 -10.55 37.39
CA GLY A 352 1.76 -10.29 38.77
C GLY A 352 2.22 -11.57 39.50
N PRO A 353 2.37 -11.54 40.84
CA PRO A 353 2.05 -10.40 41.70
C PRO A 353 3.09 -9.28 41.58
N ASP A 354 2.69 -8.06 41.91
CA ASP A 354 3.64 -7.00 42.24
C ASP A 354 4.32 -7.25 43.61
N SER A 355 5.19 -6.34 44.04
CA SER A 355 5.90 -6.45 45.34
C SER A 355 4.98 -6.43 46.58
N LYS A 356 3.70 -6.07 46.39
CA LYS A 356 2.67 -5.96 47.42
C LYS A 356 1.64 -7.08 47.35
N GLY A 357 1.73 -7.99 46.37
CA GLY A 357 0.76 -9.07 46.21
C GLY A 357 -0.45 -8.71 45.34
N GLY A 358 -0.44 -7.55 44.68
CA GLY A 358 -1.47 -7.13 43.73
C GLY A 358 -1.31 -7.83 42.37
N TYR A 359 -2.44 -8.13 41.74
CA TYR A 359 -2.51 -8.75 40.41
C TYR A 359 -3.36 -7.92 39.46
N SER A 360 -3.14 -8.17 38.16
CA SER A 360 -4.06 -7.75 37.10
C SER A 360 -4.61 -8.98 36.37
N TRP A 361 -5.92 -9.04 36.19
CA TRP A 361 -6.62 -10.04 35.39
C TRP A 361 -7.17 -9.40 34.11
N THR A 362 -6.70 -9.86 32.97
CA THR A 362 -7.28 -9.56 31.66
C THR A 362 -8.39 -10.58 31.39
N VAL A 363 -9.63 -10.13 31.36
CA VAL A 363 -10.84 -10.91 31.12
C VAL A 363 -11.29 -10.65 29.69
N THR A 364 -11.34 -11.69 28.87
CA THR A 364 -11.89 -11.66 27.51
C THR A 364 -13.23 -12.38 27.52
N PHE A 365 -14.31 -11.69 27.15
CA PHE A 365 -15.65 -12.28 27.06
C PHE A 365 -15.82 -12.93 25.70
N ILE A 366 -15.94 -14.26 25.67
CA ILE A 366 -15.90 -15.04 24.41
C ILE A 366 -17.28 -15.52 23.96
N SER A 367 -18.31 -15.37 24.80
CA SER A 367 -19.68 -15.80 24.50
C SER A 367 -20.69 -14.66 24.41
N GLU A 368 -20.41 -13.52 25.02
CA GLU A 368 -21.30 -12.35 25.00
C GLU A 368 -20.90 -11.44 23.83
N PRO A 369 -21.69 -11.38 22.74
CA PRO A 369 -21.44 -10.44 21.66
C PRO A 369 -21.78 -9.02 22.13
N GLY A 370 -21.13 -8.02 21.53
CA GLY A 370 -21.41 -6.62 21.83
C GLY A 370 -20.35 -5.92 22.65
N ASP A 371 -20.51 -4.60 22.68
CA ASP A 371 -19.83 -3.73 23.63
C ASP A 371 -20.50 -3.95 24.99
N LEU A 372 -19.79 -4.61 25.90
CA LEU A 372 -20.35 -4.92 27.22
C LEU A 372 -20.07 -3.76 28.16
N ASN A 373 -21.01 -3.47 29.05
CA ASN A 373 -20.74 -2.50 30.11
C ASN A 373 -19.51 -2.91 30.91
N GLU A 374 -18.70 -1.92 31.27
CA GLU A 374 -17.54 -2.12 32.13
C GLU A 374 -17.99 -2.69 33.48
N MET A 375 -17.34 -3.76 33.96
CA MET A 375 -17.61 -4.27 35.30
C MET A 375 -17.30 -3.21 36.34
N THR A 376 -18.13 -3.11 37.36
CA THR A 376 -17.93 -2.21 38.49
C THR A 376 -17.52 -2.98 39.75
N VAL A 377 -16.82 -2.32 40.66
CA VAL A 377 -16.46 -2.91 41.96
C VAL A 377 -17.67 -2.83 42.88
N ALA A 378 -18.28 -3.97 43.18
CA ALA A 378 -19.47 -4.04 44.03
C ALA A 378 -19.13 -3.98 45.52
N SER A 379 -18.06 -4.65 45.94
CA SER A 379 -17.48 -4.54 47.28
C SER A 379 -15.97 -4.62 47.22
N ASN A 380 -15.28 -3.91 48.11
CA ASN A 380 -13.84 -3.96 48.27
C ASN A 380 -13.51 -4.26 49.74
N ASP A 381 -13.30 -5.54 50.02
CA ASP A 381 -12.93 -6.08 51.35
C ASP A 381 -11.43 -6.44 51.39
N LEU A 382 -10.62 -5.76 50.57
CA LEU A 382 -9.17 -5.93 50.55
C LEU A 382 -8.55 -5.31 51.81
N THR A 383 -7.63 -6.04 52.42
CA THR A 383 -6.99 -5.67 53.68
C THR A 383 -5.57 -5.20 53.46
N SER A 384 -5.42 -3.90 53.18
CA SER A 384 -4.14 -3.18 53.16
C SER A 384 -4.34 -1.67 53.14
N VAL A 385 -3.30 -0.90 53.49
CA VAL A 385 -3.35 0.57 53.37
C VAL A 385 -3.50 0.96 51.89
N ALA A 386 -4.49 1.81 51.60
CA ALA A 386 -4.84 2.25 50.25
C ALA A 386 -5.08 1.09 49.27
N ALA A 387 -5.68 -0.02 49.76
CA ALA A 387 -6.08 -1.13 48.90
C ALA A 387 -7.27 -0.73 48.01
N SER A 388 -7.11 -0.89 46.70
CA SER A 388 -8.16 -0.56 45.73
C SER A 388 -8.25 -1.62 44.64
N VAL A 389 -9.45 -1.74 44.07
CA VAL A 389 -9.71 -2.47 42.84
C VAL A 389 -10.11 -1.44 41.79
N SER A 390 -9.56 -1.57 40.59
CA SER A 390 -10.03 -0.84 39.42
C SER A 390 -10.36 -1.82 38.30
N VAL A 391 -11.37 -1.47 37.52
CA VAL A 391 -11.68 -2.13 36.26
C VAL A 391 -11.48 -1.10 35.15
N ARG A 392 -11.03 -1.54 33.99
CA ARG A 392 -11.08 -0.75 32.77
C ARG A 392 -11.39 -1.63 31.56
N THR A 393 -12.26 -1.18 30.67
CA THR A 393 -12.35 -1.73 29.32
C THR A 393 -11.10 -1.33 28.53
N THR A 394 -10.50 -2.31 27.87
CA THR A 394 -9.28 -2.13 27.05
C THR A 394 -9.51 -2.40 25.58
N ARG A 395 -10.61 -3.07 25.25
CA ARG A 395 -11.10 -3.26 23.90
C ARG A 395 -12.59 -3.54 23.97
N ASN A 396 -13.37 -2.72 23.28
CA ASN A 396 -14.81 -2.95 23.15
C ASN A 396 -15.07 -4.17 22.26
N GLY A 397 -15.99 -5.02 22.66
CA GLY A 397 -16.53 -6.08 21.81
C GLY A 397 -17.43 -5.49 20.73
N ASN A 398 -17.66 -6.24 19.64
CA ASN A 398 -18.65 -5.83 18.65
C ASN A 398 -19.89 -6.73 18.69
N ALA A 399 -21.03 -6.07 18.59
CA ALA A 399 -22.32 -6.71 18.48
C ALA A 399 -22.48 -7.12 17.03
N ASN A 400 -21.88 -8.24 16.63
CA ASN A 400 -22.26 -8.87 15.37
C ASN A 400 -23.67 -9.51 15.48
N VAL A 401 -24.58 -8.86 16.20
CA VAL A 401 -25.91 -9.30 16.62
C VAL A 401 -26.83 -9.49 15.41
N TYR A 402 -26.56 -8.79 14.31
CA TYR A 402 -27.28 -8.98 13.05
C TYR A 402 -26.73 -10.16 12.21
N TYR A 403 -25.52 -10.68 12.48
CA TYR A 403 -24.86 -11.68 11.60
C TYR A 403 -24.04 -12.80 12.28
N ASN A 404 -24.17 -13.03 13.60
CA ASN A 404 -23.56 -14.19 14.25
C ASN A 404 -24.41 -14.70 15.42
N TYR A 405 -25.20 -15.75 15.18
CA TYR A 405 -25.30 -16.80 16.18
C TYR A 405 -24.18 -17.79 15.88
N ALA A 406 -23.28 -18.01 16.85
CA ALA A 406 -22.19 -18.98 16.81
C ALA A 406 -22.66 -20.46 16.79
N GLY A 407 -23.87 -20.70 16.29
CA GLY A 407 -24.39 -22.00 15.89
C GLY A 407 -24.97 -21.84 14.50
N THR A 408 -24.72 -22.80 13.61
CA THR A 408 -25.19 -22.85 12.22
C THR A 408 -26.68 -22.51 12.07
N VAL A 409 -27.01 -21.24 11.89
CA VAL A 409 -28.33 -20.77 11.45
C VAL A 409 -28.12 -20.01 10.14
N PHE A 410 -28.30 -20.73 9.03
CA PHE A 410 -28.54 -20.26 7.67
C PHE A 410 -27.84 -18.96 7.19
N ALA A 411 -26.54 -19.10 6.85
CA ALA A 411 -25.95 -18.63 5.58
C ALA A 411 -26.31 -17.23 5.03
N VAL A 412 -26.33 -16.13 5.79
CA VAL A 412 -26.41 -14.77 5.19
C VAL A 412 -25.02 -14.29 4.77
N THR A 413 -24.38 -14.96 3.82
CA THR A 413 -23.14 -14.49 3.18
C THR A 413 -23.44 -13.66 1.92
N GLY A 414 -23.06 -12.38 1.92
CA GLY A 414 -22.87 -11.49 0.75
C GLY A 414 -23.79 -11.68 -0.44
N ARG A 415 -25.03 -11.19 -0.35
CA ARG A 415 -26.06 -11.46 -1.37
C ARG A 415 -26.37 -10.25 -2.24
N LEU A 416 -25.30 -9.64 -2.75
CA LEU A 416 -25.33 -8.85 -3.98
C LEU A 416 -25.16 -9.75 -5.22
N PHE A 417 -24.73 -11.01 -5.07
CA PHE A 417 -24.39 -11.87 -6.19
C PHE A 417 -25.15 -13.22 -6.17
N PRO A 418 -25.56 -13.75 -7.34
CA PRO A 418 -25.56 -13.08 -8.64
C PRO A 418 -26.67 -12.01 -8.71
N ALA A 419 -26.40 -10.87 -9.34
CA ALA A 419 -27.38 -9.82 -9.57
C ALA A 419 -27.27 -9.22 -10.97
N TRP A 420 -28.26 -8.42 -11.32
CA TRP A 420 -28.28 -7.61 -12.53
C TRP A 420 -28.22 -6.14 -12.17
N VAL A 421 -27.28 -5.42 -12.78
CA VAL A 421 -27.26 -3.97 -12.81
C VAL A 421 -27.87 -3.53 -14.13
N MET A 422 -28.88 -2.68 -14.07
CA MET A 422 -29.72 -2.30 -15.20
C MET A 422 -29.90 -0.79 -15.24
N LEU A 423 -29.94 -0.26 -16.45
CA LEU A 423 -30.13 1.15 -16.74
C LEU A 423 -31.40 1.35 -17.54
N TYR A 424 -32.20 2.34 -17.15
CA TYR A 424 -33.46 2.68 -17.80
C TYR A 424 -33.53 4.17 -18.13
N ASP A 425 -34.28 4.47 -19.18
CA ASP A 425 -34.78 5.80 -19.50
C ASP A 425 -36.29 5.86 -19.16
N GLY A 426 -36.82 7.06 -18.95
CA GLY A 426 -38.25 7.26 -18.73
C GLY A 426 -38.54 8.41 -17.77
N THR A 427 -39.82 8.72 -17.58
CA THR A 427 -40.25 9.70 -16.60
C THR A 427 -40.51 9.10 -15.21
N GLU A 428 -40.61 7.77 -15.12
CA GLU A 428 -41.01 7.01 -13.93
C GLU A 428 -40.14 5.76 -13.75
N SER A 429 -40.10 5.28 -12.50
CA SER A 429 -39.48 4.01 -12.11
C SER A 429 -40.06 2.81 -12.86
N VAL A 430 -39.26 1.76 -13.03
CA VAL A 430 -39.71 0.49 -13.62
C VAL A 430 -40.69 -0.26 -12.70
N GLY A 431 -40.69 0.06 -11.40
CA GLY A 431 -41.62 -0.49 -10.41
C GLY A 431 -41.35 -1.93 -10.00
N ASP A 432 -42.32 -2.52 -9.29
CA ASP A 432 -42.30 -3.88 -8.77
C ASP A 432 -42.57 -4.91 -9.89
N VAL A 433 -41.56 -5.20 -10.71
CA VAL A 433 -41.64 -6.18 -11.79
C VAL A 433 -40.67 -7.35 -11.57
N SER A 434 -40.97 -8.50 -12.20
CA SER A 434 -40.06 -9.65 -12.17
C SER A 434 -38.70 -9.33 -12.79
N LEU A 435 -37.65 -10.03 -12.37
CA LEU A 435 -36.31 -9.87 -12.94
C LEU A 435 -36.31 -10.07 -14.47
N GLU A 436 -37.15 -10.96 -15.00
CA GLU A 436 -37.29 -11.15 -16.44
C GLU A 436 -37.83 -9.89 -17.13
N ALA A 437 -38.89 -9.30 -16.59
CA ALA A 437 -39.50 -8.08 -17.12
C ALA A 437 -38.57 -6.86 -16.97
N ALA A 438 -37.93 -6.69 -15.80
CA ALA A 438 -36.93 -5.67 -15.55
C ALA A 438 -35.79 -5.75 -16.58
N ARG A 439 -35.22 -6.95 -16.76
CA ARG A 439 -34.17 -7.16 -17.77
C ARG A 439 -34.66 -6.82 -19.16
N ALA A 440 -35.85 -7.26 -19.56
CA ALA A 440 -36.40 -6.99 -20.88
C ALA A 440 -36.57 -5.49 -21.17
N ALA A 441 -36.96 -4.70 -20.16
CA ALA A 441 -37.14 -3.25 -20.26
C ALA A 441 -35.82 -2.45 -20.23
N ALA A 442 -34.73 -3.02 -19.72
CA ALA A 442 -33.47 -2.31 -19.54
C ALA A 442 -32.81 -1.92 -20.87
N LYS A 443 -32.45 -0.64 -21.01
CA LYS A 443 -31.67 -0.11 -22.14
C LYS A 443 -30.26 -0.66 -22.15
N TRP A 444 -29.68 -0.80 -20.97
CA TRP A 444 -28.40 -1.46 -20.75
C TRP A 444 -28.50 -2.35 -19.53
N ARG A 445 -27.83 -3.51 -19.56
CA ARG A 445 -27.83 -4.43 -18.43
C ARG A 445 -26.55 -5.26 -18.38
N ARG A 446 -26.06 -5.52 -17.18
CA ARG A 446 -24.91 -6.39 -16.93
C ARG A 446 -25.21 -7.31 -15.74
N ARG A 447 -24.98 -8.60 -15.94
CA ARG A 447 -25.00 -9.58 -14.86
C ARG A 447 -23.66 -9.55 -14.13
N ILE A 448 -23.71 -9.47 -12.81
CA ILE A 448 -22.56 -9.56 -11.92
C ILE A 448 -22.62 -10.90 -11.17
N THR A 449 -21.56 -11.69 -11.24
CA THR A 449 -21.53 -13.07 -10.72
C THR A 449 -20.36 -13.34 -9.79
N VAL A 450 -19.30 -12.54 -9.87
CA VAL A 450 -18.11 -12.69 -9.04
C VAL A 450 -18.31 -11.89 -7.76
N LYS A 451 -18.29 -12.58 -6.61
CA LYS A 451 -18.33 -11.92 -5.32
C LYS A 451 -17.05 -11.12 -5.10
N GLN A 452 -17.18 -9.81 -5.08
CA GLN A 452 -16.08 -8.87 -4.83
C GLN A 452 -16.60 -7.70 -4.00
N ARG A 453 -15.68 -7.01 -3.32
CA ARG A 453 -15.99 -5.82 -2.51
C ARG A 453 -16.52 -4.69 -3.38
N GLU A 454 -15.80 -4.40 -4.44
CA GLU A 454 -16.12 -3.36 -5.42
C GLU A 454 -16.32 -4.01 -6.79
N THR A 455 -17.44 -3.67 -7.45
CA THR A 455 -17.69 -4.01 -8.85
C THR A 455 -17.75 -2.77 -9.70
N VAL A 456 -16.74 -2.58 -10.55
CA VAL A 456 -16.69 -1.49 -11.53
C VAL A 456 -17.28 -1.96 -12.86
N LEU A 457 -18.29 -1.25 -13.34
CA LEU A 457 -18.94 -1.48 -14.63
C LEU A 457 -18.71 -0.29 -15.53
N VAL A 458 -17.91 -0.48 -16.57
CA VAL A 458 -17.63 0.56 -17.59
C VAL A 458 -18.66 0.43 -18.71
N LEU A 459 -19.41 1.50 -18.96
CA LEU A 459 -20.47 1.51 -19.97
C LEU A 459 -19.89 1.87 -21.35
N PRO A 460 -20.57 1.51 -22.45
CA PRO A 460 -20.22 2.01 -23.78
C PRO A 460 -20.26 3.55 -23.83
N ALA A 461 -19.47 4.15 -24.73
CA ALA A 461 -19.46 5.60 -24.91
C ALA A 461 -20.86 6.15 -25.25
N ASN A 462 -21.17 7.34 -24.74
CA ASN A 462 -22.46 8.03 -24.92
C ASN A 462 -23.69 7.25 -24.39
N THR A 463 -23.50 6.36 -23.41
CA THR A 463 -24.64 5.70 -22.76
C THR A 463 -25.33 6.68 -21.83
N THR A 464 -26.64 6.85 -21.98
CA THR A 464 -27.45 7.69 -21.10
C THR A 464 -28.50 6.87 -20.35
N GLY A 465 -28.88 7.34 -19.17
CA GLY A 465 -29.97 6.77 -18.39
C GLY A 465 -30.37 7.64 -17.21
N ARG A 466 -31.58 7.41 -16.70
CA ARG A 466 -32.12 8.10 -15.52
C ARG A 466 -32.18 7.20 -14.29
N PHE A 467 -32.58 5.95 -14.46
CA PHE A 467 -32.71 5.01 -13.34
C PHE A 467 -31.64 3.93 -13.40
N VAL A 468 -30.95 3.72 -12.28
CA VAL A 468 -30.04 2.58 -12.09
C VAL A 468 -30.67 1.61 -11.09
N ARG A 469 -30.89 0.37 -11.52
CA ARG A 469 -31.44 -0.71 -10.69
C ARG A 469 -30.42 -1.80 -10.46
N VAL A 470 -30.34 -2.27 -9.23
CA VAL A 470 -29.68 -3.51 -8.84
C VAL A 470 -30.76 -4.49 -8.41
N GLN A 471 -30.88 -5.64 -9.09
CA GLN A 471 -31.85 -6.67 -8.73
C GLN A 471 -31.17 -8.01 -8.56
N LEU A 472 -31.39 -8.63 -7.41
CA LEU A 472 -30.79 -9.91 -7.06
C LEU A 472 -31.45 -11.03 -7.88
N GLU A 473 -30.64 -11.97 -8.37
CA GLU A 473 -31.14 -13.18 -9.02
C GLU A 473 -31.40 -14.25 -7.95
N SER A 474 -32.43 -14.01 -7.13
CA SER A 474 -32.87 -14.93 -6.08
C SER A 474 -34.30 -14.65 -5.64
N GLN A 475 -35.04 -15.72 -5.31
CA GLN A 475 -36.42 -15.63 -4.81
C GLN A 475 -36.55 -15.82 -3.30
N THR A 476 -35.44 -16.08 -2.61
CA THR A 476 -35.44 -16.46 -1.19
C THR A 476 -34.48 -15.62 -0.36
N ASN A 477 -33.66 -14.81 -1.02
CA ASN A 477 -32.53 -14.16 -0.42
C ASN A 477 -32.72 -12.65 -0.44
N PRO A 478 -32.43 -11.94 0.66
CA PRO A 478 -32.43 -10.49 0.63
C PRO A 478 -31.26 -9.96 -0.19
N LEU A 479 -31.51 -8.92 -0.98
CA LEU A 479 -30.51 -8.00 -1.51
C LEU A 479 -29.98 -7.09 -0.39
N SER A 480 -28.66 -6.96 -0.34
CA SER A 480 -27.97 -6.05 0.57
C SER A 480 -26.67 -5.58 -0.07
N LEU A 481 -26.48 -4.25 -0.11
CA LEU A 481 -25.33 -3.59 -0.70
C LEU A 481 -24.99 -2.31 0.08
N ALA A 482 -23.72 -1.90 0.03
CA ALA A 482 -23.21 -0.76 0.78
C ALA A 482 -23.49 0.54 0.03
N GLU A 483 -23.12 0.63 -1.25
CA GLU A 483 -23.21 1.87 -2.02
C GLU A 483 -23.35 1.57 -3.52
N VAL A 484 -24.06 2.43 -4.25
CA VAL A 484 -24.05 2.50 -5.71
C VAL A 484 -23.61 3.90 -6.12
N GLN A 485 -22.47 3.97 -6.80
CA GLN A 485 -21.94 5.22 -7.33
C GLN A 485 -22.08 5.23 -8.84
N VAL A 486 -22.48 6.37 -9.40
CA VAL A 486 -22.70 6.54 -10.84
C VAL A 486 -21.94 7.77 -11.29
N TYR A 487 -21.14 7.63 -12.35
CA TYR A 487 -20.27 8.70 -12.82
C TYR A 487 -20.44 8.93 -14.31
N GLU A 488 -20.39 10.20 -14.71
CA GLU A 488 -20.25 10.57 -16.12
C GLU A 488 -18.90 10.14 -16.66
N LYS A 489 -17.81 10.32 -15.88
CA LYS A 489 -16.46 9.92 -16.28
C LYS A 489 -16.41 8.41 -16.52
N ARG A 490 -15.78 8.02 -17.62
CA ARG A 490 -15.53 6.62 -17.95
C ARG A 490 -14.27 6.17 -17.22
N HIS A 491 -14.36 5.07 -16.48
CA HIS A 491 -13.27 4.54 -15.67
C HIS A 491 -12.02 4.26 -16.50
N ASN A 492 -10.93 4.97 -16.20
CA ASN A 492 -9.64 4.80 -16.88
C ASN A 492 -8.74 3.81 -16.13
N GLY A 493 -9.18 2.56 -16.02
CA GLY A 493 -8.44 1.51 -15.32
C GLY A 493 -7.52 0.72 -16.25
N PHE A 494 -6.36 0.31 -15.73
CA PHE A 494 -5.35 -0.44 -16.47
C PHE A 494 -5.89 -1.74 -17.11
N ALA A 495 -6.72 -2.48 -16.38
CA ALA A 495 -7.33 -3.73 -16.84
C ALA A 495 -8.40 -3.55 -17.94
N SER A 496 -8.92 -2.33 -18.09
CA SER A 496 -9.95 -1.96 -19.07
C SER A 496 -9.44 -0.96 -20.11
N TYR A 497 -8.13 -0.73 -20.20
CA TYR A 497 -7.54 0.25 -21.09
C TYR A 497 -7.68 -0.15 -22.56
N GLU A 498 -8.17 0.78 -23.38
CA GLU A 498 -8.45 0.57 -24.81
C GLU A 498 -7.57 1.45 -25.73
N GLY A 499 -6.69 2.29 -25.17
CA GLY A 499 -5.97 3.36 -25.90
C GLY A 499 -4.72 2.95 -26.69
N GLY A 500 -4.40 1.66 -26.84
CA GLY A 500 -3.25 1.21 -27.64
C GLY A 500 -2.00 0.86 -26.83
N SER A 501 -0.84 0.82 -27.50
CA SER A 501 0.47 0.69 -26.86
C SER A 501 1.45 1.63 -27.56
N PRO A 502 2.30 2.39 -26.84
CA PRO A 502 2.40 2.45 -25.38
C PRO A 502 1.16 3.04 -24.69
N LEU A 503 1.06 2.82 -23.39
CA LEU A 503 0.09 3.45 -22.50
C LEU A 503 0.29 4.97 -22.52
N ALA A 504 -0.80 5.72 -22.55
CA ALA A 504 -0.76 7.16 -22.39
C ALA A 504 -0.20 7.54 -21.00
N ALA A 505 0.61 8.60 -20.95
CA ALA A 505 1.21 9.11 -19.72
C ALA A 505 0.22 10.04 -18.99
N VAL A 506 -0.78 9.41 -18.36
CA VAL A 506 -1.90 10.10 -17.69
C VAL A 506 -2.16 9.48 -16.31
N THR A 507 -3.12 10.05 -15.58
CA THR A 507 -3.65 9.42 -14.37
C THR A 507 -4.65 8.30 -14.70
N TYR A 508 -4.51 7.19 -14.00
CA TYR A 508 -5.36 6.01 -14.08
C TYR A 508 -6.14 5.80 -12.79
N GLU A 509 -7.29 5.14 -12.90
CA GLU A 509 -8.00 4.64 -11.73
C GLU A 509 -7.29 3.38 -11.20
N PRO A 510 -7.15 3.24 -9.88
CA PRO A 510 -6.53 2.06 -9.28
C PRO A 510 -7.40 0.81 -9.49
N HIS A 511 -6.77 -0.37 -9.49
CA HIS A 511 -7.49 -1.65 -9.63
C HIS A 511 -8.46 -1.89 -8.46
N ARG A 512 -8.10 -1.42 -7.27
CA ARG A 512 -8.96 -1.32 -6.08
C ARG A 512 -8.89 0.11 -5.58
N SER A 513 -10.02 0.68 -5.18
CA SER A 513 -10.06 2.02 -4.62
C SER A 513 -9.06 2.18 -3.47
N VAL A 514 -8.16 3.15 -3.62
CA VAL A 514 -7.14 3.54 -2.65
C VAL A 514 -7.79 4.37 -1.55
N ASP A 515 -8.76 5.21 -1.91
CA ASP A 515 -9.53 5.98 -0.94
C ASP A 515 -10.36 5.07 -0.02
N GLU A 516 -10.99 4.00 -0.53
CA GLU A 516 -11.64 3.02 0.36
C GLU A 516 -10.66 2.32 1.30
N ALA A 517 -9.45 2.04 0.82
CA ALA A 517 -8.44 1.33 1.59
C ALA A 517 -7.84 2.18 2.72
N PHE A 518 -7.69 3.50 2.52
CA PHE A 518 -6.95 4.35 3.44
C PHE A 518 -7.72 5.53 4.03
N ALA A 519 -8.90 5.91 3.52
CA ALA A 519 -9.66 7.02 4.10
C ALA A 519 -9.95 6.77 5.59
N GLY A 520 -9.66 7.76 6.44
CA GLY A 520 -9.75 7.66 7.89
C GLY A 520 -8.52 7.04 8.57
N ALA A 521 -7.61 6.39 7.83
CA ALA A 521 -6.37 5.84 8.39
C ALA A 521 -5.44 6.97 8.87
N GLU A 522 -4.58 6.66 9.82
CA GLU A 522 -3.50 7.58 10.21
C GLU A 522 -2.55 7.75 9.01
N MET A 523 -2.12 8.97 8.71
CA MET A 523 -1.16 9.24 7.63
C MET A 523 0.27 8.83 8.01
N LYS A 524 0.59 9.01 9.30
CA LYS A 524 1.92 8.79 9.85
C LYS A 524 2.31 7.34 9.78
N GLY A 525 3.56 7.07 9.40
CA GLY A 525 4.11 5.73 9.38
C GLY A 525 4.85 5.42 8.09
N HIS A 526 5.17 4.14 7.91
CA HIS A 526 5.79 3.69 6.68
C HIS A 526 4.74 3.38 5.61
N TRP A 527 4.97 3.93 4.42
CA TRP A 527 4.26 3.59 3.20
C TRP A 527 5.22 2.86 2.28
N PHE A 528 4.77 1.79 1.61
CA PHE A 528 5.61 1.03 0.68
C PHE A 528 4.92 0.92 -0.66
N LEU A 529 5.66 1.23 -1.71
CA LEU A 529 5.29 0.84 -3.07
C LEU A 529 5.97 -0.48 -3.37
N SER A 530 5.16 -1.52 -3.60
CA SER A 530 5.61 -2.83 -4.09
C SER A 530 5.35 -2.88 -5.60
N ILE A 531 6.36 -3.28 -6.36
CA ILE A 531 6.29 -3.51 -7.81
C ILE A 531 6.84 -4.90 -8.08
N GLU A 532 5.98 -5.80 -8.54
CA GLU A 532 6.34 -7.12 -9.03
C GLU A 532 6.20 -7.18 -10.55
N ASP A 533 7.22 -7.72 -11.20
CA ASP A 533 7.13 -8.23 -12.57
C ASP A 533 6.77 -9.73 -12.50
N LEU A 534 5.54 -10.07 -12.86
CA LEU A 534 4.99 -11.41 -12.64
C LEU A 534 5.51 -12.47 -13.62
N VAL A 535 6.20 -12.07 -14.69
CA VAL A 535 6.65 -13.02 -15.72
C VAL A 535 8.08 -12.75 -16.16
N ALA A 536 8.98 -13.68 -15.80
CA ALA A 536 10.39 -13.61 -16.14
C ALA A 536 10.69 -13.32 -17.63
N ALA A 537 11.67 -12.46 -17.90
CA ALA A 537 12.16 -12.12 -19.22
C ALA A 537 12.70 -13.32 -19.97
N ASN A 538 12.13 -13.56 -21.15
CA ASN A 538 12.61 -14.62 -22.02
C ASN A 538 13.68 -14.06 -22.95
N VAL A 539 14.95 -14.41 -22.79
CA VAL A 539 16.00 -13.98 -23.72
C VAL A 539 15.98 -14.89 -24.96
N GLY A 540 15.54 -14.36 -26.11
CA GLY A 540 15.24 -15.16 -27.30
C GLY A 540 16.48 -15.72 -28.00
N ASP A 541 17.57 -14.95 -28.09
CA ASP A 541 18.83 -15.39 -28.69
C ASP A 541 20.04 -14.81 -27.92
N THR A 542 20.85 -15.69 -27.32
CA THR A 542 22.05 -15.32 -26.54
C THR A 542 23.32 -15.28 -27.40
N THR A 543 23.24 -15.59 -28.70
CA THR A 543 24.40 -15.67 -29.60
C THR A 543 24.69 -14.38 -30.37
N ASN A 544 23.76 -13.43 -30.35
CA ASN A 544 23.94 -12.11 -30.97
C ASN A 544 24.66 -11.14 -30.02
N SER A 545 25.46 -10.21 -30.58
CA SER A 545 26.13 -9.14 -29.81
C SER A 545 25.14 -8.18 -29.12
N ARG A 546 23.87 -8.25 -29.52
CA ARG A 546 22.71 -7.69 -28.84
C ARG A 546 21.68 -8.81 -28.69
N PRO A 547 21.52 -9.41 -27.49
CA PRO A 547 20.47 -10.38 -27.28
C PRO A 547 19.12 -9.75 -27.62
N GLU A 548 18.35 -10.36 -28.51
CA GLU A 548 16.96 -9.97 -28.66
C GLU A 548 16.27 -10.37 -27.36
N LEU A 549 15.95 -9.38 -26.53
CA LEU A 549 15.11 -9.56 -25.36
C LEU A 549 13.76 -10.00 -25.90
N GLY A 550 13.45 -11.26 -25.67
CA GLY A 550 12.17 -11.81 -26.05
C GLY A 550 11.10 -11.23 -25.14
N ARG A 551 9.90 -11.25 -25.69
CA ARG A 551 8.62 -11.29 -25.00
C ARG A 551 8.59 -10.54 -23.63
N ASN A 552 8.77 -11.14 -22.43
CA ASN A 552 8.60 -10.44 -21.13
C ASN A 552 9.71 -9.42 -20.74
N GLY A 553 9.78 -8.28 -21.42
CA GLY A 553 10.93 -7.37 -21.29
C GLY A 553 11.01 -6.57 -19.98
N ARG A 554 12.22 -6.09 -19.67
CA ARG A 554 12.58 -5.26 -18.50
C ARG A 554 11.77 -3.96 -18.37
N GLY A 555 11.67 -3.47 -17.13
CA GLY A 555 11.31 -2.08 -16.85
C GLY A 555 12.22 -1.39 -15.85
N ALA A 556 12.13 -0.07 -15.84
CA ALA A 556 12.75 0.76 -14.84
C ALA A 556 11.98 2.07 -14.68
N PHE A 557 12.25 2.77 -13.60
CA PHE A 557 11.69 4.08 -13.32
C PHE A 557 12.73 4.95 -12.61
N ASP A 558 12.42 6.23 -12.43
CA ASP A 558 13.30 7.15 -11.72
C ASP A 558 12.98 7.18 -10.21
N SER A 559 11.73 7.44 -9.87
CA SER A 559 11.30 7.57 -8.47
C SER A 559 9.78 7.46 -8.39
N TRP A 560 9.23 7.51 -7.17
CA TRP A 560 7.80 7.57 -6.97
C TRP A 560 7.45 8.64 -5.93
N VAL A 561 6.24 9.20 -6.08
CA VAL A 561 5.67 10.24 -5.22
C VAL A 561 4.42 9.67 -4.57
N LEU A 562 4.32 9.85 -3.26
CA LEU A 562 3.10 9.64 -2.50
C LEU A 562 2.51 11.00 -2.17
N GLN A 563 1.33 11.28 -2.70
CA GLN A 563 0.57 12.46 -2.35
C GLN A 563 -0.61 12.03 -1.46
N ILE A 564 -0.74 12.69 -0.31
CA ILE A 564 -1.84 12.47 0.62
C ILE A 564 -2.57 13.78 0.81
N THR A 565 -3.88 13.78 0.61
CA THR A 565 -4.75 14.86 1.09
C THR A 565 -5.32 14.42 2.42
N ASP A 566 -5.20 15.25 3.45
CA ASP A 566 -5.75 14.96 4.76
C ASP A 566 -7.23 15.35 4.88
N SER A 567 -7.84 15.05 6.02
CA SER A 567 -9.23 15.40 6.34
C SER A 567 -9.52 16.91 6.34
N ASP A 568 -8.49 17.74 6.47
CA ASP A 568 -8.57 19.21 6.45
C ASP A 568 -8.29 19.79 5.05
N ASP A 569 -8.26 18.94 4.01
CA ASP A 569 -7.98 19.29 2.61
C ASP A 569 -6.55 19.83 2.37
N VAL A 570 -5.61 19.52 3.27
CA VAL A 570 -4.19 19.85 3.09
C VAL A 570 -3.51 18.74 2.28
N VAL A 571 -2.84 19.14 1.19
CA VAL A 571 -2.12 18.23 0.30
C VAL A 571 -0.65 18.15 0.69
N TYR A 572 -0.19 16.95 0.99
CA TYR A 572 1.19 16.62 1.31
C TYR A 572 1.80 15.81 0.17
N ASN A 573 3.05 16.09 -0.17
CA ASN A 573 3.81 15.34 -1.16
C ASN A 573 5.04 14.74 -0.51
N TYR A 574 5.19 13.42 -0.63
CA TYR A 574 6.29 12.67 -0.05
C TYR A 574 7.03 11.91 -1.14
N GLU A 575 8.34 11.84 -0.98
CA GLU A 575 9.25 11.12 -1.84
C GLU A 575 10.36 10.50 -0.99
N THR A 576 11.04 9.54 -1.61
CA THR A 576 12.19 8.86 -1.01
C THR A 576 13.36 9.85 -0.90
N ASP A 577 14.33 9.61 -0.01
CA ASP A 577 15.52 10.48 0.12
C ASP A 577 16.51 10.26 -1.03
N ILE A 578 16.02 10.38 -2.26
CA ILE A 578 16.79 10.32 -3.49
C ILE A 578 17.29 11.73 -3.85
N GLN A 579 18.60 11.88 -3.92
CA GLN A 579 19.27 13.17 -4.14
C GLN A 579 20.22 13.07 -5.32
N ALA A 580 20.28 14.12 -6.14
CA ALA A 580 21.35 14.27 -7.12
C ALA A 580 22.52 15.02 -6.48
N VAL A 581 23.72 14.45 -6.55
CA VAL A 581 24.96 15.03 -6.01
C VAL A 581 25.86 15.42 -7.17
N ILE A 582 26.02 16.73 -7.38
CA ILE A 582 26.93 17.23 -8.42
C ILE A 582 28.37 16.89 -8.01
N LYS A 583 29.12 16.28 -8.92
CA LYS A 583 30.50 15.84 -8.70
C LYS A 583 31.51 16.76 -9.37
N THR A 584 31.21 17.19 -10.59
CA THR A 584 32.03 18.16 -11.30
C THR A 584 31.19 19.31 -11.84
N LEU A 585 31.82 20.43 -12.17
CA LEU A 585 31.21 21.59 -12.82
C LEU A 585 31.59 21.63 -14.31
N PRO A 586 30.73 22.19 -15.16
CA PRO A 586 31.06 22.46 -16.56
C PRO A 586 32.24 23.42 -16.69
N ILE A 587 32.92 23.34 -17.83
CA ILE A 587 34.09 24.17 -18.17
C ILE A 587 33.65 25.49 -18.81
N TYR A 588 32.59 25.47 -19.61
CA TYR A 588 32.22 26.59 -20.49
C TYR A 588 30.83 27.15 -20.18
N GLY A 589 30.32 26.86 -18.98
CA GLY A 589 29.10 27.45 -18.46
C GLY A 589 29.05 27.37 -16.94
N THR A 590 28.01 27.96 -16.37
CA THR A 590 27.76 27.97 -14.93
C THR A 590 26.54 27.11 -14.62
N LEU A 591 26.61 26.31 -13.55
CA LEU A 591 25.45 25.60 -13.01
C LEU A 591 24.83 26.37 -11.85
N TYR A 592 23.52 26.46 -11.87
CA TYR A 592 22.70 26.93 -10.76
C TYR A 592 21.77 25.81 -10.30
N LYS A 593 21.42 25.81 -9.02
CA LYS A 593 20.25 25.06 -8.55
C LYS A 593 19.02 25.57 -9.29
N TYR A 594 18.13 24.67 -9.68
CA TYR A 594 16.82 25.08 -10.15
C TYR A 594 16.00 25.63 -8.98
N ASP A 595 15.48 26.83 -9.13
CA ASP A 595 14.54 27.41 -8.18
C ASP A 595 13.12 27.19 -8.70
N VAL A 596 12.40 26.28 -8.05
CA VAL A 596 11.02 25.91 -8.41
C VAL A 596 10.07 27.11 -8.29
N ALA A 597 10.34 28.07 -7.40
CA ALA A 597 9.47 29.22 -7.17
C ALA A 597 9.57 30.26 -8.31
N THR A 598 10.77 30.45 -8.87
CA THR A 598 11.00 31.41 -9.97
C THR A 598 11.02 30.76 -11.35
N GLY A 599 11.13 29.43 -11.42
CA GLY A 599 11.26 28.68 -12.66
C GLY A 599 12.61 28.90 -13.35
N GLY A 600 13.65 29.32 -12.61
CA GLY A 600 14.90 29.81 -13.18
C GLY A 600 16.15 29.52 -12.33
N ARG A 601 17.16 30.38 -12.48
CA ARG A 601 18.44 30.27 -11.75
C ARG A 601 18.24 30.57 -10.26
N GLY A 602 18.47 29.58 -9.40
CA GLY A 602 18.66 29.76 -7.96
C GLY A 602 20.13 30.00 -7.60
N ASP A 603 20.57 29.42 -6.49
CA ASP A 603 21.96 29.52 -6.04
C ASP A 603 22.94 28.86 -7.00
N ALA A 604 24.08 29.51 -7.27
CA ALA A 604 25.15 28.91 -8.05
C ALA A 604 25.74 27.67 -7.34
N ILE A 605 25.98 26.60 -8.11
CA ILE A 605 26.60 25.37 -7.61
C ILE A 605 28.07 25.65 -7.29
N GLN A 606 28.44 25.50 -6.01
CA GLN A 606 29.74 25.92 -5.52
C GLN A 606 30.84 24.86 -5.73
N LEU A 607 32.06 25.26 -6.05
CA LEU A 607 33.22 24.38 -6.11
C LEU A 607 33.91 24.23 -4.74
N VAL A 608 34.74 23.20 -4.55
CA VAL A 608 35.52 23.04 -3.30
C VAL A 608 36.54 24.19 -3.15
N GLU A 609 36.45 24.92 -2.03
CA GLU A 609 37.30 26.08 -1.72
C GLU A 609 38.79 25.68 -1.74
N GLY A 610 39.62 26.43 -2.47
CA GLY A 610 41.04 26.10 -2.68
C GLY A 610 41.32 25.00 -3.72
N GLN A 611 40.29 24.39 -4.31
CA GLN A 611 40.38 23.66 -5.59
C GLN A 611 40.03 24.55 -6.79
N GLU A 612 39.70 25.82 -6.56
CA GLU A 612 39.81 26.87 -7.58
C GLU A 612 41.24 26.86 -8.12
N ARG A 613 41.42 26.85 -9.44
CA ARG A 613 42.76 27.03 -9.99
C ARG A 613 42.84 28.04 -11.12
N TYR A 614 43.39 29.18 -10.73
CA TYR A 614 44.35 30.01 -11.45
C TYR A 614 43.97 30.40 -12.88
N GLU A 615 43.32 31.56 -12.99
CA GLU A 615 43.31 32.38 -14.20
C GLU A 615 44.75 32.61 -14.64
N LYS A 616 45.12 32.14 -15.84
CA LYS A 616 46.32 32.62 -16.49
C LYS A 616 45.90 33.82 -17.34
N GLU A 617 46.63 34.93 -17.26
CA GLU A 617 46.47 36.03 -18.22
C GLU A 617 46.55 35.47 -19.64
N CYS A 618 45.56 35.84 -20.46
CA CYS A 618 45.55 35.52 -21.88
C CYS A 618 46.85 36.06 -22.49
N TYR A 619 47.69 35.16 -23.03
CA TYR A 619 48.77 35.61 -23.89
C TYR A 619 48.16 36.21 -25.15
N ASP A 620 48.45 37.50 -25.38
CA ASP A 620 48.13 38.31 -26.55
C ASP A 620 47.82 37.50 -27.82
N ASN A 621 46.56 37.62 -28.28
CA ASN A 621 45.99 37.23 -29.60
C ASN A 621 44.86 36.16 -29.64
N CYS A 622 43.80 36.35 -28.87
CA CYS A 622 42.54 35.59 -29.00
C CYS A 622 41.76 35.82 -30.32
N ASP A 623 42.30 36.55 -31.30
CA ASP A 623 41.63 36.85 -32.58
C ASP A 623 41.67 35.71 -33.62
N SER A 624 42.23 34.54 -33.31
CA SER A 624 42.38 33.46 -34.32
C SER A 624 41.77 32.10 -33.98
N ARG A 625 41.00 31.97 -32.89
CA ARG A 625 40.11 30.81 -32.66
C ARG A 625 38.81 31.26 -31.97
N PHE A 626 37.78 31.58 -32.75
CA PHE A 626 36.38 31.59 -32.34
C PHE A 626 36.04 32.15 -30.93
N GLY A 627 36.66 33.25 -30.49
CA GLY A 627 36.27 33.95 -29.25
C GLY A 627 36.48 33.19 -27.93
N VAL A 628 37.28 32.12 -27.89
CA VAL A 628 37.54 31.37 -26.65
C VAL A 628 38.68 32.02 -25.85
N GLY A 629 38.35 32.63 -24.72
CA GLY A 629 39.31 32.79 -23.62
C GLY A 629 39.57 31.43 -22.93
N CYS A 630 40.75 31.22 -22.36
CA CYS A 630 41.07 30.08 -21.49
C CYS A 630 41.16 30.56 -20.03
N PRO A 631 40.98 29.73 -18.98
CA PRO A 631 40.63 28.29 -18.91
C PRO A 631 39.54 27.96 -17.85
N PHE A 632 38.89 26.78 -17.86
CA PHE A 632 38.26 26.25 -16.61
C PHE A 632 38.31 24.72 -16.51
N SER A 633 39.49 24.18 -16.23
CA SER A 633 39.69 23.02 -15.32
C SER A 633 41.05 22.37 -15.57
N THR A 634 41.74 21.93 -14.52
CA THR A 634 42.93 21.06 -14.64
C THR A 634 42.58 19.62 -15.01
N SER A 635 41.30 19.29 -15.04
CA SER A 635 40.77 18.01 -15.46
C SER A 635 40.02 18.18 -16.78
N LYS A 636 40.09 17.17 -17.65
CA LYS A 636 39.17 17.09 -18.79
C LYS A 636 37.70 16.89 -18.35
N ASP A 637 37.48 16.60 -17.06
CA ASP A 637 36.17 16.30 -16.48
C ASP A 637 35.50 17.50 -15.75
N GLY A 638 36.14 18.67 -15.71
CA GLY A 638 35.64 19.86 -15.01
C GLY A 638 36.06 19.99 -13.54
N ASP A 639 35.71 21.11 -12.91
CA ASP A 639 36.10 21.43 -11.53
C ASP A 639 35.31 20.64 -10.48
N VAL A 640 35.90 20.36 -9.32
CA VAL A 640 35.27 19.54 -8.29
C VAL A 640 34.21 20.34 -7.54
N ALA A 641 32.95 19.88 -7.60
CA ALA A 641 31.84 20.50 -6.89
C ALA A 641 31.87 20.18 -5.38
N LYS A 642 31.42 21.13 -4.53
CA LYS A 642 31.25 20.88 -3.09
C LYS A 642 30.29 19.70 -2.90
N ARG A 643 30.61 18.80 -1.97
CA ARG A 643 29.75 17.67 -1.58
C ARG A 643 28.39 18.08 -0.99
N THR A 644 28.25 19.36 -0.63
CA THR A 644 27.01 19.99 -0.16
C THR A 644 26.06 20.38 -1.30
N ASN A 645 26.52 20.35 -2.56
CA ASN A 645 25.66 20.57 -3.73
C ASN A 645 24.82 19.32 -4.00
N ARG A 646 23.79 19.18 -3.19
CA ARG A 646 22.78 18.14 -3.30
C ARG A 646 21.47 18.79 -3.69
N LEU A 647 20.82 18.20 -4.67
CA LEU A 647 19.51 18.60 -5.15
C LEU A 647 18.52 17.56 -4.66
N ARG A 648 17.46 18.02 -4.01
CA ARG A 648 16.36 17.17 -3.59
C ARG A 648 15.24 17.29 -4.60
N ALA A 649 14.41 16.28 -4.62
CA ALA A 649 13.40 16.11 -5.64
C ALA A 649 12.17 17.02 -5.48
N PHE A 650 12.02 17.72 -4.35
CA PHE A 650 10.96 18.74 -4.19
C PHE A 650 11.48 20.18 -4.21
N SER A 651 12.54 20.48 -3.47
CA SER A 651 13.05 21.85 -3.39
C SER A 651 13.70 22.33 -4.69
N GLU A 652 14.25 21.40 -5.47
CA GLU A 652 14.92 21.71 -6.74
C GLU A 652 14.45 20.81 -7.90
N ASP A 653 13.46 19.93 -7.70
CA ASP A 653 13.06 18.87 -8.66
C ASP A 653 14.23 18.07 -9.24
N ARG A 654 15.27 17.85 -8.42
CA ARG A 654 16.58 17.30 -8.84
C ARG A 654 17.10 17.92 -10.16
N SER A 655 16.85 19.21 -10.36
CA SER A 655 17.16 19.92 -11.59
C SER A 655 18.23 21.00 -11.37
N VAL A 656 19.03 21.23 -12.41
CA VAL A 656 19.99 22.34 -12.49
C VAL A 656 19.65 23.23 -13.66
N VAL A 657 20.02 24.51 -13.55
CA VAL A 657 20.02 25.42 -14.70
C VAL A 657 21.45 25.55 -15.19
N TYR A 658 21.70 25.15 -16.43
CA TYR A 658 22.94 25.41 -17.12
C TYR A 658 22.84 26.73 -17.88
N ALA A 659 23.75 27.65 -17.57
CA ALA A 659 23.93 28.90 -18.28
C ALA A 659 25.24 28.85 -19.07
N PRO A 660 25.21 28.80 -20.41
CA PRO A 660 26.44 28.85 -21.20
C PRO A 660 27.15 30.20 -20.98
N ASN A 661 28.49 30.20 -21.05
CA ASN A 661 29.23 31.45 -21.12
C ASN A 661 28.84 32.21 -22.39
N ASP A 662 28.91 33.55 -22.31
CA ASP A 662 28.58 34.40 -23.44
C ASP A 662 29.35 33.97 -24.69
N ASP A 663 28.59 33.74 -25.75
CA ASP A 663 29.05 33.40 -27.09
C ASP A 663 29.75 32.04 -27.26
N TYR A 664 29.74 31.21 -26.22
CA TYR A 664 30.25 29.85 -26.30
C TYR A 664 29.44 28.98 -27.27
N LEU A 665 30.17 28.13 -28.02
CA LEU A 665 29.62 27.11 -28.91
C LEU A 665 30.48 25.86 -28.80
N GLY A 666 29.85 24.70 -28.62
CA GLY A 666 30.52 23.41 -28.54
C GLY A 666 30.09 22.55 -27.36
N ALA A 667 30.86 21.48 -27.15
CA ALA A 667 30.57 20.47 -26.15
C ALA A 667 31.12 20.84 -24.77
N ASP A 668 30.25 20.76 -23.77
CA ASP A 668 30.56 20.92 -22.35
C ASP A 668 30.02 19.70 -21.57
N SER A 669 30.37 19.56 -20.30
CA SER A 669 29.84 18.46 -19.50
C SER A 669 30.10 18.61 -18.01
N PHE A 670 29.28 17.92 -17.22
CA PHE A 670 29.53 17.73 -15.81
C PHE A 670 29.16 16.31 -15.37
N ASN A 671 29.61 15.91 -14.19
CA ASN A 671 29.27 14.61 -13.62
C ASN A 671 28.38 14.77 -12.39
N TYR A 672 27.46 13.84 -12.18
CA TYR A 672 26.68 13.72 -10.96
C TYR A 672 26.56 12.25 -10.54
N ALA A 673 26.19 12.03 -9.28
CA ALA A 673 25.80 10.71 -8.79
C ALA A 673 24.44 10.82 -8.11
N ILE A 674 23.74 9.69 -7.99
CA ILE A 674 22.51 9.63 -7.18
C ILE A 674 22.86 9.10 -5.81
N ARG A 675 22.30 9.73 -4.78
CA ARG A 675 22.38 9.29 -3.40
C ARG A 675 21.00 8.84 -2.96
N LEU A 676 20.88 7.60 -2.49
CA LEU A 676 19.67 7.04 -1.90
C LEU A 676 20.03 6.43 -0.54
N ASP A 677 19.33 6.81 0.51
CA ASP A 677 19.55 6.33 1.90
C ASP A 677 21.02 6.40 2.35
N GLY A 678 21.72 7.45 1.90
CA GLY A 678 23.12 7.68 2.23
C GLY A 678 24.14 6.94 1.37
N VAL A 679 23.71 6.03 0.49
CA VAL A 679 24.55 5.31 -0.47
C VAL A 679 24.60 6.09 -1.78
N GLU A 680 25.80 6.31 -2.31
CA GLU A 680 25.99 6.99 -3.59
C GLU A 680 26.26 6.00 -4.73
N SER A 681 25.61 6.23 -5.87
CA SER A 681 25.80 5.49 -7.11
C SER A 681 27.15 5.76 -7.75
N THR A 682 27.50 4.98 -8.77
CA THR A 682 28.53 5.40 -9.73
C THR A 682 28.15 6.74 -10.36
N ARG A 683 29.13 7.62 -10.54
CA ARG A 683 28.92 8.92 -11.20
C ARG A 683 28.62 8.71 -12.69
N GLN A 684 27.68 9.48 -13.22
CA GLN A 684 27.41 9.56 -14.66
C GLN A 684 27.68 10.95 -15.19
N LYS A 685 27.95 10.99 -16.50
CA LYS A 685 28.23 12.21 -17.26
C LYS A 685 26.95 12.76 -17.88
N VAL A 686 26.73 14.06 -17.69
CA VAL A 686 25.79 14.86 -18.48
C VAL A 686 26.58 15.58 -19.54
N GLY A 687 26.32 15.26 -20.81
CA GLY A 687 26.84 15.98 -21.96
C GLY A 687 25.98 17.20 -22.26
N ILE A 688 26.61 18.29 -22.68
CA ILE A 688 25.94 19.53 -23.07
C ILE A 688 26.52 19.93 -24.42
N ASP A 689 25.67 20.32 -25.36
CA ASP A 689 26.11 20.80 -26.67
C ASP A 689 25.43 22.13 -27.00
N VAL A 690 26.22 23.20 -26.96
CA VAL A 690 25.77 24.57 -27.15
C VAL A 690 25.86 24.93 -28.62
N ARG A 691 24.73 25.26 -29.25
CA ARG A 691 24.63 25.47 -30.70
C ARG A 691 23.85 26.74 -31.06
N LYS A 692 24.05 27.21 -32.29
CA LYS A 692 23.18 28.22 -32.90
C LYS A 692 21.95 27.53 -33.47
N CYS A 693 20.80 27.76 -32.88
CA CYS A 693 19.57 27.08 -33.28
C CYS A 693 18.78 27.95 -34.26
N ARG A 694 18.23 27.34 -35.33
CA ARG A 694 17.47 28.06 -36.37
C ARG A 694 16.24 28.77 -35.82
N ALA A 695 15.54 28.15 -34.88
CA ALA A 695 14.53 28.83 -34.07
C ALA A 695 15.24 29.44 -32.86
N ARG A 696 14.95 30.71 -32.56
CA ARG A 696 15.64 31.47 -31.49
C ARG A 696 15.64 30.76 -30.14
N ASP A 697 14.65 29.92 -29.87
CA ASP A 697 14.40 29.36 -28.54
C ASP A 697 14.36 27.82 -28.50
N ASP A 698 14.59 27.14 -29.64
CA ASP A 698 14.51 25.68 -29.67
C ASP A 698 15.44 25.04 -30.73
N CYS A 699 16.24 24.08 -30.26
CA CYS A 699 17.16 23.29 -31.06
C CYS A 699 16.58 21.91 -31.43
N ALA A 700 15.41 21.53 -30.90
CA ALA A 700 14.80 20.21 -31.10
C ALA A 700 14.42 19.97 -32.57
N ASN A 701 14.02 21.01 -33.31
CA ASN A 701 13.64 20.91 -34.73
C ASN A 701 14.82 20.59 -35.68
N GLU A 702 16.07 20.61 -35.20
CA GLU A 702 17.24 20.21 -35.99
C GLU A 702 17.53 18.70 -35.94
N LEU A 703 16.77 17.94 -35.14
CA LEU A 703 16.86 16.47 -35.01
C LEU A 703 16.45 15.72 -36.29
N GLY A 704 15.65 16.33 -37.18
CA GLY A 704 15.12 15.65 -38.37
C GLY A 704 16.12 15.44 -39.53
N GLY A 705 17.36 15.95 -39.42
CA GLY A 705 18.35 15.91 -40.49
C GLY A 705 19.68 15.23 -40.15
N ASP A 706 20.11 15.27 -38.89
CA ASP A 706 21.38 14.69 -38.44
C ASP A 706 21.10 13.70 -37.31
N TYR A 707 20.89 12.44 -37.69
CA TYR A 707 21.04 11.29 -36.80
C TYR A 707 22.46 11.32 -36.22
N ILE A 708 22.64 11.93 -35.05
CA ILE A 708 23.84 11.68 -34.25
C ILE A 708 23.62 10.30 -33.63
N PRO A 709 24.35 9.27 -34.04
CA PRO A 709 24.21 7.97 -33.41
C PRO A 709 24.61 8.15 -31.95
N PHE A 710 23.78 7.68 -31.03
CA PHE A 710 24.20 7.40 -29.66
C PHE A 710 25.39 6.43 -29.71
N ARG A 711 26.61 6.98 -29.83
CA ARG A 711 27.80 6.25 -29.42
C ARG A 711 27.73 6.21 -27.91
N ARG A 712 27.20 5.12 -27.36
CA ARG A 712 27.61 4.65 -26.04
C ARG A 712 29.13 4.64 -26.07
N PHE A 713 29.76 5.56 -25.35
CA PHE A 713 31.18 5.46 -25.07
C PHE A 713 31.34 4.29 -24.11
N ASP A 714 32.12 3.30 -24.52
CA ASP A 714 32.50 2.10 -23.77
C ASP A 714 33.04 2.41 -22.36
#